data_AF-A0A5N6Y5W6-F1
#
_entry.id   AF-A0A5N6Y5W6-F1
#
_cell.length_a   1.000
_cell.length_b   1.000
_cell.length_c   1.000
_cell.angle_alpha   90.00
_cell.angle_beta   90.00
_cell.angle_gamma   90.00
#
_symmetry.space_group_name_H-M   'P 1'
#
loop_
_entity.id
_entity.type
_entity.pdbx_description
1 polymer ?
#
loop_
_entity_poly.entity_id
_entity_poly.type
_entity_poly.pdbx_seq_one_letter_code
_entity_poly.pdbx_strand_id
1 'polypeptide(L)'
;MSPLPTGIPKYAMRTQPFHHIGMLTRSAGAALLCSLWTVRLSSKQSELYSEILAWMILPTMFKMTRQLQVNKILTRAPLSEPGFQLQSAVSLWISALGIATFCVYQAENGLVGVFPLLTPLLLVAERYLGSELGDSTTSSLPYLAPFTNTVWGATVAASFLIITLADWEFQGYFLSAIPVAALLGVYVTLTHRQNTQFIPFLDLEAAIRPLALRVVCLLVMVLGAETLAFGFPRRLEPRAILILGPLKASAWYFFAEITRHCSWRTVTTIRMFSVLSARNLSMLSSDTQAFLHILASLLTLGQVIYMLPGQAKSRSALIAQSSNISSGQHPIEALIHSAQADFDRMLRKQSQNYTAAYNEYRRRYSIEPPPGFKAWYEFARLHQSPIIDEFDHLYEAVSPCWRLNGQDIRDIMDEIENMRRSHSELWFCTLSGQEAKTRCSHPERTFDRHIQSSLDHIFQDLGGFLPDVKFLINHLDEPRVLMPPQSLGKRFNLTNLSRRPVWDKLTKYCSSRDIQSAQTTHTTEKPILPFVVDPVLATDLCQHPEYSAMHGLITSPTSFYLFEGAVPILSTGSLSTMGDILYPSPAYNESEFKYTIDTHDVDWERKQNNLYWAGSTTGGFAMDETWQHYHRQRFVQLAQNLEQHQYSYLREHDGMIGVTKSSLFIPGRLFNAAFTRIFQCERRYCRDQRAYFQLKSWADKDHALRSRLVFDLDGNGISGRYYKLLASKSVPLKQTLLREWHDERLRPWVHYVPVSLSMEELPEMVRYLTSTEAGQRRAREIAAQGRDWFSKAFRDADLTIYMYRLMLELARLQDPERLAVG
;
A
#
# COMPACT_ATOMS: atom_id res chain seq x y z
N MET A 1 11.83 -11.10 -96.44
CA MET A 1 12.62 -10.51 -95.34
C MET A 1 11.65 -10.02 -94.29
N SER A 2 11.70 -10.66 -93.14
CA SER A 2 10.74 -10.58 -92.04
C SER A 2 10.85 -9.27 -91.23
N PRO A 3 9.74 -8.78 -90.63
CA PRO A 3 9.75 -7.64 -89.73
C PRO A 3 10.03 -8.08 -88.27
N LEU A 4 10.75 -7.23 -87.53
CA LEU A 4 10.97 -7.34 -86.08
C LEU A 4 9.89 -6.54 -85.32
N PRO A 5 9.32 -7.08 -84.22
CA PRO A 5 8.30 -6.40 -83.43
C PRO A 5 8.87 -5.74 -82.17
N THR A 6 8.38 -4.54 -81.85
CA THR A 6 8.46 -3.90 -80.53
C THR A 6 7.15 -4.11 -79.78
N GLY A 7 7.18 -4.80 -78.64
CA GLY A 7 6.00 -5.00 -77.80
C GLY A 7 6.36 -5.39 -76.37
N ILE A 8 6.16 -4.46 -75.44
CA ILE A 8 6.32 -4.62 -73.98
C ILE A 8 5.15 -5.44 -73.42
N PRO A 9 5.34 -6.50 -72.62
CA PRO A 9 4.26 -7.12 -71.86
C PRO A 9 4.17 -6.59 -70.42
N LYS A 10 3.00 -6.03 -70.09
CA LYS A 10 2.55 -5.77 -68.71
C LYS A 10 2.30 -7.13 -68.02
N TYR A 11 3.06 -7.45 -66.98
CA TYR A 11 2.74 -8.54 -66.06
C TYR A 11 1.60 -8.10 -65.13
N ALA A 12 0.40 -8.61 -65.36
CA ALA A 12 -0.71 -8.52 -64.44
C ALA A 12 -0.45 -9.44 -63.23
N MET A 13 -0.17 -8.83 -62.07
CA MET A 13 -0.11 -9.50 -60.78
C MET A 13 -1.53 -9.99 -60.43
N ARG A 14 -1.78 -11.29 -60.60
CA ARG A 14 -3.02 -11.94 -60.18
C ARG A 14 -2.98 -12.10 -58.66
N THR A 15 -3.53 -11.12 -57.94
CA THR A 15 -3.80 -11.25 -56.50
C THR A 15 -4.77 -12.40 -56.29
N GLN A 16 -4.31 -13.52 -55.73
CA GLN A 16 -5.19 -14.56 -55.23
C GLN A 16 -5.96 -14.02 -54.00
N PRO A 17 -7.27 -14.26 -53.88
CA PRO A 17 -8.03 -13.80 -52.74
C PRO A 17 -7.69 -14.64 -51.50
N PHE A 18 -7.51 -13.97 -50.36
CA PHE A 18 -7.44 -14.55 -49.03
C PHE A 18 -8.71 -15.36 -48.72
N HIS A 19 -8.74 -16.66 -49.04
CA HIS A 19 -9.83 -17.54 -48.65
C HIS A 19 -9.37 -18.63 -47.68
N HIS A 20 -10.03 -18.63 -46.51
CA HIS A 20 -10.03 -19.61 -45.42
C HIS A 20 -8.86 -19.62 -44.42
N ILE A 21 -8.90 -18.68 -43.46
CA ILE A 21 -8.48 -19.00 -42.08
C ILE A 21 -9.38 -20.14 -41.57
N GLY A 22 -8.80 -21.26 -41.16
CA GLY A 22 -9.53 -22.42 -40.64
C GLY A 22 -10.40 -22.07 -39.43
N MET A 23 -11.55 -22.74 -39.31
CA MET A 23 -12.52 -22.53 -38.22
C MET A 23 -11.88 -22.68 -36.84
N LEU A 24 -10.97 -23.66 -36.67
CA LEU A 24 -10.23 -23.90 -35.44
C LEU A 24 -9.30 -22.73 -35.04
N THR A 25 -8.59 -22.14 -36.00
CA THR A 25 -7.69 -20.99 -35.75
C THR A 25 -8.47 -19.75 -35.31
N ARG A 26 -9.67 -19.54 -35.87
CA ARG A 26 -10.57 -18.46 -35.44
C ARG A 26 -11.07 -18.69 -34.02
N SER A 27 -11.51 -19.90 -33.69
CA SER A 27 -11.96 -20.25 -32.35
C SER A 27 -10.83 -20.11 -31.31
N ALA A 28 -9.61 -20.51 -31.64
CA ALA A 28 -8.46 -20.35 -30.77
C ALA A 28 -8.04 -18.88 -30.56
N GLY A 29 -8.04 -18.08 -31.63
CA GLY A 29 -7.80 -16.63 -31.54
C GLY A 29 -8.87 -15.92 -30.70
N ALA A 30 -10.13 -16.30 -30.86
CA ALA A 30 -11.24 -15.76 -30.08
C ALA A 30 -11.15 -16.19 -28.60
N ALA A 31 -10.84 -17.46 -28.31
CA ALA A 31 -10.60 -17.95 -26.95
C ALA A 31 -9.47 -17.18 -26.24
N LEU A 32 -8.35 -16.95 -26.94
CA LEU A 32 -7.22 -16.15 -26.44
C LEU A 32 -7.64 -14.71 -26.14
N LEU A 33 -8.33 -14.04 -27.06
CA LEU A 33 -8.77 -12.66 -26.87
C LEU A 33 -9.77 -12.55 -25.72
N CYS A 34 -10.79 -13.40 -25.69
CA CYS A 34 -11.77 -13.42 -24.60
C CYS A 34 -11.08 -13.69 -23.27
N SER A 35 -10.22 -14.71 -23.19
CA SER A 35 -9.50 -15.04 -21.94
C SER A 35 -8.51 -13.95 -21.50
N LEU A 36 -7.89 -13.22 -22.43
CA LEU A 36 -7.00 -12.10 -22.10
C LEU A 36 -7.78 -10.90 -21.56
N TRP A 37 -8.89 -10.56 -22.21
CA TRP A 37 -9.75 -9.45 -21.79
C TRP A 37 -10.46 -9.73 -20.47
N THR A 38 -10.86 -10.98 -20.20
CA THR A 38 -11.43 -11.32 -18.89
C THR A 38 -10.43 -11.10 -17.77
N VAL A 39 -9.16 -11.51 -17.92
CA VAL A 39 -8.13 -11.29 -16.90
C VAL A 39 -7.79 -9.80 -16.74
N ARG A 40 -7.74 -9.03 -17.82
CA ARG A 40 -7.43 -7.59 -17.76
C ARG A 40 -8.54 -6.74 -17.13
N LEU A 41 -9.80 -7.12 -17.33
CA LEU A 41 -10.96 -6.37 -16.86
C LEU A 41 -11.53 -6.92 -15.55
N SER A 42 -11.15 -8.14 -15.14
CA SER A 42 -11.62 -8.75 -13.89
C SER A 42 -11.16 -7.95 -12.67
N SER A 43 -12.09 -7.69 -11.77
CA SER A 43 -11.82 -7.25 -10.40
C SER A 43 -12.41 -8.27 -9.43
N LYS A 44 -11.85 -8.41 -8.23
CA LYS A 44 -12.40 -9.34 -7.21
C LYS A 44 -13.91 -9.10 -6.96
N GLN A 45 -14.34 -7.83 -7.01
CA GLN A 45 -15.73 -7.42 -6.81
C GLN A 45 -16.68 -7.82 -7.95
N SER A 46 -16.20 -7.86 -9.19
CA SER A 46 -17.00 -8.23 -10.37
C SER A 46 -16.93 -9.71 -10.72
N GLU A 47 -15.99 -10.44 -10.12
CA GLU A 47 -15.64 -11.81 -10.52
C GLU A 47 -16.80 -12.79 -10.34
N LEU A 48 -17.38 -12.90 -9.13
CA LEU A 48 -18.46 -13.84 -8.85
C LEU A 48 -19.75 -13.52 -9.64
N TYR A 49 -20.11 -12.24 -9.74
CA TYR A 49 -21.28 -11.79 -10.51
C TYR A 49 -21.14 -12.06 -12.01
N SER A 50 -19.95 -11.81 -12.56
CA SER A 50 -19.68 -12.07 -13.98
C SER A 50 -19.65 -13.56 -14.29
N GLU A 51 -19.21 -14.43 -13.37
CA GLU A 51 -19.31 -15.90 -13.51
C GLU A 51 -20.78 -16.35 -13.53
N ILE A 52 -21.62 -15.87 -12.61
CA ILE A 52 -23.06 -16.18 -12.61
C ILE A 52 -23.68 -15.80 -13.94
N LEU A 53 -23.43 -14.58 -14.42
CA LEU A 53 -23.94 -14.11 -15.71
C LEU A 53 -23.41 -14.96 -16.88
N ALA A 54 -22.13 -15.32 -16.86
CA ALA A 54 -21.52 -16.16 -17.90
C ALA A 54 -22.23 -17.52 -18.01
N TRP A 55 -22.44 -18.21 -16.89
CA TRP A 55 -23.09 -19.51 -16.86
C TRP A 55 -24.60 -19.43 -17.17
N MET A 56 -25.27 -18.29 -16.91
CA MET A 56 -26.64 -18.08 -17.38
C MET A 56 -26.74 -17.91 -18.90
N ILE A 57 -25.75 -17.23 -19.52
CA ILE A 57 -25.73 -16.97 -20.97
C ILE A 57 -25.24 -18.19 -21.76
N LEU A 58 -24.31 -18.97 -21.22
CA LEU A 58 -23.64 -20.04 -21.95
C LEU A 58 -24.60 -21.05 -22.65
N PRO A 59 -25.68 -21.54 -22.03
CA PRO A 59 -26.62 -22.46 -22.70
C PRO A 59 -27.35 -21.84 -23.91
N THR A 60 -27.61 -20.54 -23.91
CA THR A 60 -28.26 -19.87 -25.04
C THR A 60 -27.30 -19.71 -26.21
N MET A 61 -26.00 -19.48 -25.94
CA MET A 61 -24.95 -19.47 -26.97
C MET A 61 -24.83 -20.82 -27.69
N PHE A 62 -24.82 -21.93 -26.96
CA PHE A 62 -24.83 -23.28 -27.57
C PHE A 62 -26.09 -23.55 -28.38
N LYS A 63 -27.27 -23.10 -27.91
CA LYS A 63 -28.53 -23.26 -28.64
C LYS A 63 -28.54 -22.49 -29.97
N MET A 64 -28.13 -21.22 -29.94
CA MET A 64 -28.16 -20.32 -31.09
C MET A 64 -27.18 -20.77 -32.19
N THR A 65 -25.99 -21.25 -31.80
CA THR A 65 -24.99 -21.79 -32.74
C THR A 65 -25.43 -23.12 -33.36
N ARG A 66 -26.04 -24.02 -32.58
CA ARG A 66 -26.65 -25.25 -33.10
C ARG A 66 -27.77 -24.94 -34.12
N GLN A 67 -28.61 -23.93 -33.86
CA GLN A 67 -29.63 -23.48 -34.82
C GLN A 67 -29.01 -22.88 -36.10
N LEU A 68 -27.94 -22.11 -35.98
CA LEU A 68 -27.21 -21.56 -37.13
C LEU A 68 -26.53 -22.65 -37.99
N GLN A 69 -26.03 -23.72 -37.36
CA GLN A 69 -25.48 -24.89 -38.06
C GLN A 69 -26.59 -25.73 -38.71
N VAL A 70 -27.71 -25.97 -38.03
CA VAL A 70 -28.87 -26.68 -38.59
C VAL A 70 -29.47 -25.92 -39.77
N ASN A 71 -29.57 -24.59 -39.70
CA ASN A 71 -30.02 -23.75 -40.82
C ASN A 71 -29.04 -23.74 -42.01
N LYS A 72 -27.74 -23.97 -41.78
CA LYS A 72 -26.77 -24.22 -42.86
C LYS A 72 -26.90 -25.61 -43.47
N ILE A 73 -27.23 -26.62 -42.66
CA ILE A 73 -27.34 -28.03 -43.07
C ILE A 73 -28.69 -28.33 -43.74
N LEU A 74 -29.74 -27.53 -43.49
CA LEU A 74 -31.08 -27.68 -44.08
C LEU A 74 -31.17 -27.47 -45.62
N THR A 75 -30.04 -27.36 -46.32
CA THR A 75 -29.94 -27.49 -47.79
C THR A 75 -29.63 -28.93 -48.25
N ARG A 76 -29.55 -29.91 -47.34
CA ARG A 76 -29.50 -31.35 -47.64
C ARG A 76 -30.39 -32.14 -46.66
N ALA A 77 -31.02 -33.19 -47.18
CA ALA A 77 -32.11 -34.01 -46.62
C ALA A 77 -31.92 -34.50 -45.15
N PRO A 78 -33.01 -34.83 -44.43
CA PRO A 78 -32.97 -35.03 -42.98
C PRO A 78 -32.34 -36.38 -42.61
N LEU A 79 -31.36 -36.33 -41.72
CA LEU A 79 -30.85 -37.50 -40.98
C LEU A 79 -31.54 -37.55 -39.61
N SER A 80 -31.82 -38.78 -39.19
CA SER A 80 -32.52 -39.24 -37.99
C SER A 80 -32.20 -38.51 -36.69
N GLU A 81 -33.22 -38.43 -35.82
CA GLU A 81 -33.13 -37.86 -34.46
C GLU A 81 -32.03 -38.54 -33.62
N PRO A 82 -31.18 -37.79 -32.90
CA PRO A 82 -30.24 -38.37 -31.96
C PRO A 82 -30.94 -38.71 -30.64
N GLY A 83 -30.82 -39.96 -30.21
CA GLY A 83 -31.35 -40.46 -28.95
C GLY A 83 -30.81 -39.69 -27.73
N PHE A 84 -31.69 -39.37 -26.78
CA PHE A 84 -31.35 -38.78 -25.49
C PHE A 84 -30.49 -39.77 -24.67
N GLN A 85 -29.17 -39.58 -24.61
CA GLN A 85 -28.33 -40.24 -23.60
C GLN A 85 -28.45 -39.49 -22.27
N LEU A 86 -28.92 -40.19 -21.23
CA LEU A 86 -29.01 -39.66 -19.87
C LEU A 86 -27.60 -39.51 -19.27
N GLN A 87 -27.16 -38.27 -19.08
CA GLN A 87 -25.83 -37.95 -18.54
C GLN A 87 -25.73 -38.31 -17.05
N SER A 88 -24.56 -38.76 -16.59
CA SER A 88 -24.37 -39.17 -15.19
C SER A 88 -24.51 -38.01 -14.20
N ALA A 89 -25.40 -38.19 -13.21
CA ALA A 89 -25.60 -37.22 -12.13
C ALA A 89 -24.33 -36.98 -11.30
N VAL A 90 -23.49 -38.00 -11.14
CA VAL A 90 -22.22 -37.91 -10.39
C VAL A 90 -21.23 -36.98 -11.13
N SER A 91 -21.03 -37.18 -12.44
CA SER A 91 -20.13 -36.34 -13.24
C SER A 91 -20.62 -34.89 -13.34
N LEU A 92 -21.94 -34.69 -13.39
CA LEU A 92 -22.55 -33.36 -13.34
C LEU A 92 -22.25 -32.62 -12.03
N TRP A 93 -22.36 -33.28 -10.88
CA TRP A 93 -22.08 -32.67 -9.59
C TRP A 93 -20.58 -32.46 -9.33
N ILE A 94 -19.72 -33.41 -9.72
CA ILE A 94 -18.26 -33.23 -9.65
C ILE A 94 -17.85 -32.00 -10.48
N SER A 95 -18.38 -31.89 -11.70
CA SER A 95 -18.06 -30.77 -12.59
C SER A 95 -18.61 -29.45 -12.05
N ALA A 96 -19.86 -29.42 -11.58
CA ALA A 96 -20.48 -28.22 -11.03
C ALA A 96 -19.78 -27.72 -9.77
N LEU A 97 -19.48 -28.62 -8.82
CA LEU A 97 -18.78 -28.27 -7.60
C LEU A 97 -17.35 -27.82 -7.90
N GLY A 98 -16.65 -28.51 -8.81
CA GLY A 98 -15.29 -28.13 -9.17
C GLY A 98 -15.19 -26.76 -9.86
N ILE A 99 -16.12 -26.46 -10.77
CA ILE A 99 -16.24 -25.14 -11.41
C ILE A 99 -16.57 -24.08 -10.36
N ALA A 100 -17.56 -24.33 -9.49
CA ALA A 100 -17.96 -23.38 -8.46
C ALA A 100 -16.82 -23.09 -7.47
N THR A 101 -16.10 -24.12 -7.01
CA THR A 101 -14.92 -23.97 -6.15
C THR A 101 -13.83 -23.12 -6.82
N PHE A 102 -13.57 -23.35 -8.11
CA PHE A 102 -12.61 -22.54 -8.87
C PHE A 102 -13.05 -21.07 -8.97
N CYS A 103 -14.31 -20.80 -9.33
CA CYS A 103 -14.86 -19.45 -9.43
C CYS A 103 -14.84 -18.70 -8.09
N VAL A 104 -15.23 -19.35 -7.00
CA VAL A 104 -15.22 -18.75 -5.65
C VAL A 104 -13.80 -18.46 -5.20
N TYR A 105 -12.87 -19.41 -5.40
CA TYR A 105 -11.47 -19.17 -5.07
C TYR A 105 -10.89 -18.00 -5.86
N GLN A 106 -11.18 -17.91 -7.15
CA GLN A 106 -10.72 -16.81 -8.01
C GLN A 106 -11.32 -15.46 -7.58
N ALA A 107 -12.57 -15.42 -7.14
CA ALA A 107 -13.22 -14.21 -6.62
C ALA A 107 -12.56 -13.73 -5.31
N GLU A 108 -12.25 -14.64 -4.39
CA GLU A 108 -11.67 -14.30 -3.08
C GLU A 108 -10.17 -14.00 -3.14
N ASN A 109 -9.41 -14.86 -3.81
CA ASN A 109 -7.94 -14.85 -3.77
C ASN A 109 -7.31 -14.27 -5.04
N GLY A 110 -8.07 -14.10 -6.12
CA GLY A 110 -7.55 -13.62 -7.41
C GLY A 110 -6.79 -14.72 -8.14
N LEU A 111 -5.47 -14.59 -8.24
CA LEU A 111 -4.62 -15.49 -9.02
C LEU A 111 -4.51 -16.89 -8.38
N VAL A 112 -4.73 -17.94 -9.18
CA VAL A 112 -4.46 -19.33 -8.78
C VAL A 112 -2.99 -19.65 -9.04
N GLY A 113 -2.15 -19.49 -8.03
CA GLY A 113 -0.70 -19.57 -8.16
C GLY A 113 -0.16 -20.88 -8.77
N VAL A 114 -0.62 -22.04 -8.31
CA VAL A 114 -0.17 -23.35 -8.81
C VAL A 114 -0.94 -23.85 -10.04
N PHE A 115 -1.72 -22.99 -10.69
CA PHE A 115 -2.47 -23.32 -11.92
C PHE A 115 -1.63 -24.00 -13.01
N PRO A 116 -0.34 -23.65 -13.23
CA PRO A 116 0.48 -24.33 -14.24
C PRO A 116 0.67 -25.84 -14.03
N LEU A 117 0.48 -26.38 -12.82
CA LEU A 117 0.53 -27.83 -12.57
C LEU A 117 -0.59 -28.60 -13.28
N LEU A 118 -1.65 -27.93 -13.71
CA LEU A 118 -2.79 -28.59 -14.35
C LEU A 118 -2.39 -29.24 -15.68
N THR A 119 -1.47 -28.65 -16.44
CA THR A 119 -1.00 -29.19 -17.73
C THR A 119 -0.26 -30.53 -17.59
N PRO A 120 0.78 -30.68 -16.73
CA PRO A 120 1.41 -31.99 -16.52
C PRO A 120 0.49 -33.01 -15.86
N LEU A 121 -0.39 -32.61 -14.94
CA LEU A 121 -1.37 -33.52 -14.32
C LEU A 121 -2.38 -34.07 -15.32
N LEU A 122 -2.88 -33.24 -16.23
CA LEU A 122 -3.74 -33.69 -17.34
C LEU A 122 -3.02 -34.63 -18.28
N LEU A 123 -1.73 -34.40 -18.55
CA LEU A 123 -0.94 -35.26 -19.42
C LEU A 123 -0.75 -36.66 -18.82
N VAL A 124 -0.56 -36.75 -17.49
CA VAL A 124 -0.53 -38.03 -16.77
C VAL A 124 -1.90 -38.71 -16.81
N ALA A 125 -2.97 -37.95 -16.56
CA ALA A 125 -4.34 -38.48 -16.62
C ALA A 125 -4.68 -39.02 -18.02
N GLU A 126 -4.39 -38.28 -19.10
CA GLU A 126 -4.63 -38.71 -20.48
C GLU A 126 -3.89 -40.00 -20.83
N ARG A 127 -2.63 -40.15 -20.39
CA ARG A 127 -1.84 -41.38 -20.59
C ARG A 127 -2.42 -42.57 -19.83
N TYR A 128 -2.86 -42.37 -18.59
CA TYR A 128 -3.48 -43.42 -17.78
C TYR A 128 -4.83 -43.87 -18.33
N LEU A 129 -5.56 -42.96 -19.01
CA LEU A 129 -6.96 -43.14 -19.39
C LEU A 129 -7.17 -43.51 -20.86
N GLY A 130 -6.10 -43.60 -21.66
CA GLY A 130 -6.15 -44.08 -23.05
C GLY A 130 -7.01 -43.22 -23.97
N SER A 131 -6.82 -41.90 -23.99
CA SER A 131 -7.60 -40.99 -24.85
C SER A 131 -7.10 -41.01 -26.31
N GLU A 132 -8.00 -41.23 -27.27
CA GLU A 132 -7.70 -41.37 -28.70
C GLU A 132 -7.29 -40.06 -29.42
N LEU A 133 -7.40 -38.89 -28.80
CA LEU A 133 -7.01 -37.62 -29.44
C LEU A 133 -5.47 -37.43 -29.54
N GLY A 134 -4.68 -38.45 -29.16
CA GLY A 134 -3.26 -38.36 -28.92
C GLY A 134 -2.30 -38.75 -30.06
N ASP A 135 -2.74 -39.38 -31.16
CA ASP A 135 -1.78 -39.96 -32.12
C ASP A 135 -2.06 -39.76 -33.63
N SER A 136 -3.10 -39.02 -34.03
CA SER A 136 -3.43 -38.85 -35.45
C SER A 136 -3.28 -37.41 -35.94
N THR A 137 -2.06 -36.87 -35.89
CA THR A 137 -1.52 -35.88 -36.86
C THR A 137 -0.06 -35.55 -36.52
N THR A 138 0.81 -36.55 -36.61
CA THR A 138 2.24 -36.31 -36.83
C THR A 138 2.41 -35.73 -38.24
N SER A 139 2.34 -34.40 -38.32
CA SER A 139 2.95 -33.70 -39.45
C SER A 139 4.44 -34.06 -39.49
N SER A 140 4.91 -34.40 -40.68
CA SER A 140 6.20 -35.02 -40.97
C SER A 140 7.39 -34.10 -40.66
N LEU A 141 7.80 -34.01 -39.39
CA LEU A 141 9.13 -33.53 -38.98
C LEU A 141 9.54 -34.18 -37.63
N PRO A 142 10.33 -35.28 -37.62
CA PRO A 142 10.66 -36.04 -36.42
C PRO A 142 11.56 -35.31 -35.39
N TYR A 143 12.10 -34.13 -35.72
CA TYR A 143 13.14 -33.47 -34.92
C TYR A 143 12.63 -32.31 -34.03
N LEU A 144 11.32 -32.07 -33.96
CA LEU A 144 10.73 -30.90 -33.27
C LEU A 144 9.46 -31.21 -32.46
N ALA A 145 9.37 -32.37 -31.81
CA ALA A 145 8.38 -32.54 -30.74
C ALA A 145 8.75 -31.60 -29.57
N PRO A 146 7.89 -30.66 -29.14
CA PRO A 146 8.24 -29.71 -28.11
C PRO A 146 8.44 -30.45 -26.81
N PHE A 147 9.53 -30.11 -26.14
CA PHE A 147 9.91 -30.55 -24.80
C PHE A 147 8.70 -30.70 -23.84
N THR A 148 7.73 -29.79 -23.96
CA THR A 148 6.55 -29.65 -23.12
C THR A 148 5.45 -30.68 -23.36
N ASN A 149 5.58 -31.57 -24.35
CA ASN A 149 4.68 -32.71 -24.57
C ASN A 149 5.09 -33.98 -23.80
N THR A 150 6.22 -33.95 -23.10
CA THR A 150 6.61 -35.01 -22.15
C THR A 150 6.15 -34.64 -20.74
N VAL A 151 5.84 -35.61 -19.88
CA VAL A 151 5.51 -35.34 -18.47
C VAL A 151 6.63 -34.55 -17.81
N TRP A 152 7.88 -34.93 -18.06
CA TRP A 152 9.05 -34.25 -17.51
C TRP A 152 9.13 -32.79 -17.97
N GLY A 153 9.05 -32.53 -19.28
CA GLY A 153 9.14 -31.17 -19.79
C GLY A 153 7.93 -30.29 -19.50
N ALA A 154 6.73 -30.86 -19.39
CA ALA A 154 5.54 -30.17 -18.91
C ALA A 154 5.69 -29.76 -17.43
N THR A 155 6.27 -30.63 -16.59
CA THR A 155 6.55 -30.32 -15.17
C THR A 155 7.61 -29.23 -15.04
N VAL A 156 8.70 -29.29 -15.81
CA VAL A 156 9.74 -28.24 -15.80
C VAL A 156 9.17 -26.89 -16.23
N ALA A 157 8.36 -26.87 -17.30
CA ALA A 157 7.68 -25.65 -17.74
C ALA A 157 6.71 -25.14 -16.67
N ALA A 158 5.90 -26.01 -16.05
CA ALA A 158 5.00 -25.62 -14.97
C ALA A 158 5.75 -25.02 -13.77
N SER A 159 6.87 -25.63 -13.34
CA SER A 159 7.71 -25.08 -12.28
C SER A 159 8.26 -23.69 -12.61
N PHE A 160 8.75 -23.49 -13.84
CA PHE A 160 9.21 -22.18 -14.30
C PHE A 160 8.09 -21.12 -14.26
N LEU A 161 6.89 -21.49 -14.73
CA LEU A 161 5.73 -20.59 -14.71
C LEU A 161 5.27 -20.26 -13.28
N ILE A 162 5.30 -21.23 -12.36
CA ILE A 162 4.96 -21.01 -10.94
C ILE A 162 5.96 -20.08 -10.28
N ILE A 163 7.26 -20.28 -10.50
CA ILE A 163 8.31 -19.40 -9.96
C ILE A 163 8.13 -17.97 -10.49
N THR A 164 7.82 -17.83 -11.79
CA THR A 164 7.58 -16.53 -12.42
C THR A 164 6.34 -15.84 -11.84
N LEU A 165 5.23 -16.57 -11.63
CA LEU A 165 4.01 -16.00 -11.06
C LEU A 165 4.11 -15.70 -9.56
N ALA A 166 4.93 -16.45 -8.83
CA ALA A 166 5.08 -16.32 -7.38
C ALA A 166 5.84 -15.06 -6.98
N ASP A 167 6.54 -14.39 -7.92
CA ASP A 167 7.41 -13.26 -7.61
C ASP A 167 8.40 -13.58 -6.46
N TRP A 168 8.75 -14.87 -6.28
CA TRP A 168 9.52 -15.45 -5.16
C TRP A 168 8.83 -15.49 -3.78
N GLU A 169 7.53 -15.23 -3.69
CA GLU A 169 6.70 -15.36 -2.48
C GLU A 169 5.72 -16.56 -2.58
N PHE A 170 5.99 -17.63 -1.81
CA PHE A 170 5.24 -18.90 -1.94
C PHE A 170 4.11 -19.11 -0.92
N GLN A 171 3.97 -18.25 0.10
CA GLN A 171 3.08 -18.51 1.25
C GLN A 171 1.59 -18.60 0.89
N GLY A 172 1.14 -17.97 -0.20
CA GLY A 172 -0.25 -18.07 -0.69
C GLY A 172 -0.53 -19.24 -1.64
N TYR A 173 0.50 -19.93 -2.14
CA TYR A 173 0.37 -20.90 -3.23
C TYR A 173 -0.15 -22.27 -2.76
N PHE A 174 0.03 -22.63 -1.49
CA PHE A 174 -0.49 -23.90 -0.94
C PHE A 174 -2.02 -24.01 -1.03
N LEU A 175 -2.74 -22.94 -0.69
CA LEU A 175 -4.21 -22.91 -0.77
C LEU A 175 -4.72 -22.98 -2.22
N SER A 176 -3.90 -22.58 -3.19
CA SER A 176 -4.23 -22.66 -4.62
C SER A 176 -4.21 -24.09 -5.18
N ALA A 177 -3.76 -25.09 -4.42
CA ALA A 177 -3.84 -26.50 -4.83
C ALA A 177 -5.29 -27.01 -4.88
N ILE A 178 -6.17 -26.49 -4.02
CA ILE A 178 -7.60 -26.88 -3.95
C ILE A 178 -8.33 -26.60 -5.28
N PRO A 179 -8.35 -25.36 -5.82
CA PRO A 179 -9.01 -25.07 -7.09
C PRO A 179 -8.34 -25.80 -8.28
N VAL A 180 -7.04 -26.13 -8.21
CA VAL A 180 -6.35 -26.91 -9.25
C VAL A 180 -6.80 -28.37 -9.25
N ALA A 181 -6.91 -29.00 -8.08
CA ALA A 181 -7.44 -30.36 -7.95
C ALA A 181 -8.92 -30.44 -8.39
N ALA A 182 -9.70 -29.42 -8.05
CA ALA A 182 -11.09 -29.27 -8.49
C ALA A 182 -11.20 -29.20 -10.02
N LEU A 183 -10.41 -28.33 -10.68
CA LEU A 183 -10.39 -28.23 -12.14
C LEU A 183 -9.84 -29.49 -12.82
N LEU A 184 -8.87 -30.18 -12.21
CA LEU A 184 -8.40 -31.46 -12.72
C LEU A 184 -9.56 -32.46 -12.79
N GLY A 185 -10.38 -32.55 -11.73
CA GLY A 185 -11.60 -33.37 -11.73
C GLY A 185 -12.58 -33.00 -12.86
N VAL A 186 -12.80 -31.70 -13.09
CA VAL A 186 -13.67 -31.20 -14.18
C VAL A 186 -13.11 -31.59 -15.55
N TYR A 187 -11.83 -31.36 -15.82
CA TYR A 187 -11.27 -31.70 -17.14
C TYR A 187 -11.19 -33.21 -17.35
N VAL A 188 -10.98 -33.99 -16.29
CA VAL A 188 -11.04 -35.44 -16.31
C VAL A 188 -12.45 -35.95 -16.67
N THR A 189 -13.53 -35.37 -16.14
CA THR A 189 -14.91 -35.74 -16.52
C THR A 189 -15.24 -35.36 -17.96
N LEU A 190 -14.66 -34.27 -18.48
CA LEU A 190 -14.88 -33.75 -19.83
C LEU A 190 -13.99 -34.38 -20.92
N THR A 191 -13.07 -35.28 -20.56
CA THR A 191 -12.16 -35.93 -21.52
C THR A 191 -12.76 -37.24 -22.03
N HIS A 192 -12.84 -37.40 -23.36
CA HIS A 192 -13.35 -38.62 -24.01
C HIS A 192 -12.38 -39.81 -23.81
N ARG A 193 -12.91 -40.99 -23.47
CA ARG A 193 -12.15 -42.19 -23.04
C ARG A 193 -12.79 -43.50 -23.49
N GLN A 194 -11.97 -44.54 -23.64
CA GLN A 194 -12.41 -45.92 -23.93
C GLN A 194 -12.83 -46.72 -22.67
N ASN A 195 -12.33 -46.40 -21.47
CA ASN A 195 -12.57 -47.18 -20.25
C ASN A 195 -13.28 -46.34 -19.16
N THR A 196 -14.51 -46.72 -18.76
CA THR A 196 -15.44 -45.89 -17.95
C THR A 196 -15.59 -46.31 -16.48
N GLN A 197 -14.74 -47.19 -15.96
CA GLN A 197 -14.94 -47.84 -14.66
C GLN A 197 -15.00 -46.92 -13.41
N PHE A 198 -14.42 -45.72 -13.44
CA PHE A 198 -14.29 -44.87 -12.24
C PHE A 198 -15.02 -43.53 -12.30
N ILE A 199 -15.02 -42.82 -13.43
CA ILE A 199 -15.71 -41.53 -13.61
C ILE A 199 -16.35 -41.49 -15.01
N PRO A 200 -17.69 -41.37 -15.13
CA PRO A 200 -18.37 -41.32 -16.41
C PRO A 200 -18.06 -40.04 -17.21
N PHE A 201 -17.88 -40.18 -18.52
CA PHE A 201 -17.70 -39.06 -19.45
C PHE A 201 -18.93 -38.14 -19.44
N LEU A 202 -18.67 -36.83 -19.46
CA LEU A 202 -19.68 -35.79 -19.55
C LEU A 202 -19.52 -35.05 -20.88
N ASP A 203 -20.48 -35.25 -21.80
CA ASP A 203 -20.54 -34.43 -23.01
C ASP A 203 -21.02 -33.03 -22.64
N LEU A 204 -20.11 -32.05 -22.70
CA LEU A 204 -20.38 -30.67 -22.32
C LEU A 204 -21.54 -30.07 -23.11
N GLU A 205 -21.68 -30.38 -24.40
CA GLU A 205 -22.72 -29.78 -25.25
C GLU A 205 -24.11 -30.34 -24.91
N ALA A 206 -24.21 -31.65 -24.68
CA ALA A 206 -25.44 -32.30 -24.24
C ALA A 206 -25.80 -31.95 -22.79
N ALA A 207 -24.80 -31.74 -21.93
CA ALA A 207 -24.95 -31.48 -20.50
C ALA A 207 -24.98 -30.00 -20.12
N ILE A 208 -24.83 -29.06 -21.07
CA ILE A 208 -24.61 -27.64 -20.73
C ILE A 208 -25.73 -27.03 -19.89
N ARG A 209 -26.99 -27.37 -20.18
CA ARG A 209 -28.16 -26.88 -19.43
C ARG A 209 -28.18 -27.39 -17.98
N PRO A 210 -28.17 -28.72 -17.72
CA PRO A 210 -28.18 -29.22 -16.36
C PRO A 210 -26.90 -28.87 -15.57
N LEU A 211 -25.76 -28.69 -16.24
CA LEU A 211 -24.52 -28.23 -15.60
C LEU A 211 -24.59 -26.76 -15.21
N ALA A 212 -24.96 -25.87 -16.14
CA ALA A 212 -25.07 -24.43 -15.90
C ALA A 212 -26.04 -24.12 -14.76
N LEU A 213 -27.20 -24.81 -14.69
CA LEU A 213 -28.17 -24.63 -13.61
C LEU A 213 -27.53 -24.91 -12.24
N ARG A 214 -26.78 -26.02 -12.10
CA ARG A 214 -26.12 -26.38 -10.84
C ARG A 214 -25.04 -25.38 -10.45
N VAL A 215 -24.20 -24.96 -11.42
CA VAL A 215 -23.16 -23.95 -11.18
C VAL A 215 -23.78 -22.64 -10.73
N VAL A 216 -24.81 -22.14 -11.43
CA VAL A 216 -25.52 -20.91 -11.05
C VAL A 216 -26.14 -21.03 -9.66
N CYS A 217 -26.81 -22.14 -9.34
CA CYS A 217 -27.37 -22.36 -8.00
C CYS A 217 -26.29 -22.34 -6.91
N LEU A 218 -25.15 -23.00 -7.12
CA LEU A 218 -24.04 -23.01 -6.16
C LEU A 218 -23.46 -21.61 -5.97
N LEU A 219 -23.18 -20.88 -7.06
CA LEU A 219 -22.63 -19.53 -6.99
C LEU A 219 -23.62 -18.54 -6.36
N VAL A 220 -24.92 -18.65 -6.62
CA VAL A 220 -25.96 -17.83 -5.98
C VAL A 220 -26.09 -18.15 -4.50
N MET A 221 -25.96 -19.41 -4.10
CA MET A 221 -25.95 -19.80 -2.68
C MET A 221 -24.75 -19.18 -1.94
N VAL A 222 -23.56 -19.24 -2.54
CA VAL A 222 -22.35 -18.63 -1.98
C VAL A 222 -22.51 -17.11 -1.90
N LEU A 223 -22.98 -16.47 -2.97
CA LEU A 223 -23.24 -15.03 -3.00
C LEU A 223 -24.29 -14.62 -1.96
N GLY A 224 -25.34 -15.43 -1.75
CA GLY A 224 -26.36 -15.20 -0.74
C GLY A 224 -25.79 -15.30 0.68
N ALA A 225 -24.98 -16.33 0.95
CA ALA A 225 -24.28 -16.48 2.23
C ALA A 225 -23.31 -15.31 2.51
N GLU A 226 -22.53 -14.89 1.51
CA GLU A 226 -21.66 -13.72 1.60
C GLU A 226 -22.46 -12.43 1.85
N THR A 227 -23.57 -12.25 1.15
CA THR A 227 -24.45 -11.08 1.30
C THR A 227 -25.09 -11.03 2.69
N LEU A 228 -25.49 -12.18 3.24
CA LEU A 228 -26.01 -12.28 4.60
C LEU A 228 -24.92 -11.99 5.65
N ALA A 229 -23.70 -12.50 5.44
CA ALA A 229 -22.61 -12.36 6.41
C ALA A 229 -21.93 -10.98 6.40
N PHE A 230 -21.93 -10.29 5.26
CA PHE A 230 -21.12 -9.08 5.04
C PHE A 230 -21.91 -7.91 4.41
N GLY A 231 -23.18 -8.10 4.07
CA GLY A 231 -24.00 -7.14 3.34
C GLY A 231 -23.73 -7.12 1.84
N PHE A 232 -24.65 -6.50 1.08
CA PHE A 232 -24.51 -6.32 -0.37
C PHE A 232 -23.25 -5.49 -0.70
N PRO A 233 -22.40 -5.92 -1.65
CA PRO A 233 -21.35 -5.08 -2.19
C PRO A 233 -21.98 -3.85 -2.87
N ARG A 234 -21.51 -2.64 -2.53
CA ARG A 234 -22.14 -1.38 -3.01
C ARG A 234 -21.55 -0.86 -4.31
N ARG A 235 -20.25 -1.03 -4.55
CA ARG A 235 -19.63 -0.84 -5.88
C ARG A 235 -19.76 -2.12 -6.70
N LEU A 236 -20.98 -2.46 -7.09
CA LEU A 236 -21.11 -3.27 -8.30
C LEU A 236 -20.69 -2.37 -9.46
N GLU A 237 -19.81 -2.87 -10.31
CA GLU A 237 -19.54 -2.27 -11.61
C GLU A 237 -20.44 -2.98 -12.64
N PRO A 238 -21.73 -2.58 -12.80
CA PRO A 238 -22.63 -3.28 -13.70
C PRO A 238 -22.10 -3.28 -15.13
N ARG A 239 -21.39 -2.22 -15.53
CA ARG A 239 -20.70 -2.16 -16.83
C ARG A 239 -19.64 -3.25 -16.96
N ALA A 240 -18.77 -3.41 -15.95
CA ALA A 240 -17.76 -4.46 -15.96
C ALA A 240 -18.40 -5.85 -15.98
N ILE A 241 -19.44 -6.09 -15.16
CA ILE A 241 -20.17 -7.37 -15.13
C ILE A 241 -20.84 -7.68 -16.47
N LEU A 242 -21.52 -6.70 -17.08
CA LEU A 242 -22.20 -6.84 -18.37
C LEU A 242 -21.23 -7.07 -19.53
N ILE A 243 -19.97 -6.66 -19.40
CA ILE A 243 -18.91 -6.92 -20.38
C ILE A 243 -18.25 -8.28 -20.09
N LEU A 244 -17.88 -8.54 -18.83
CA LEU A 244 -17.16 -9.74 -18.40
C LEU A 244 -18.00 -11.00 -18.55
N GLY A 245 -19.30 -10.98 -18.22
CA GLY A 245 -20.17 -12.17 -18.32
C GLY A 245 -20.20 -12.76 -19.73
N PRO A 246 -20.56 -11.97 -20.77
CA PRO A 246 -20.49 -12.41 -22.16
C PRO A 246 -19.08 -12.82 -22.62
N LEU A 247 -18.02 -12.12 -22.19
CA LEU A 247 -16.64 -12.49 -22.51
C LEU A 247 -16.26 -13.86 -21.93
N LYS A 248 -16.63 -14.12 -20.68
CA LYS A 248 -16.41 -15.41 -19.98
C LYS A 248 -17.22 -16.54 -20.62
N ALA A 249 -18.49 -16.29 -20.94
CA ALA A 249 -19.33 -17.25 -21.67
C ALA A 249 -18.74 -17.58 -23.05
N SER A 250 -18.27 -16.56 -23.78
CA SER A 250 -17.59 -16.73 -25.06
C SER A 250 -16.30 -17.53 -24.92
N ALA A 251 -15.49 -17.28 -23.89
CA ALA A 251 -14.29 -18.06 -23.62
C ALA A 251 -14.62 -19.55 -23.40
N TRP A 252 -15.61 -19.87 -22.55
CA TRP A 252 -16.07 -21.25 -22.34
C TRP A 252 -16.60 -21.91 -23.61
N TYR A 253 -17.37 -21.19 -24.42
CA TYR A 253 -17.86 -21.69 -25.71
C TYR A 253 -16.70 -22.02 -26.66
N PHE A 254 -15.74 -21.11 -26.84
CA PHE A 254 -14.59 -21.37 -27.71
C PHE A 254 -13.66 -22.45 -27.15
N PHE A 255 -13.53 -22.59 -25.82
CA PHE A 255 -12.83 -23.72 -25.21
C PHE A 255 -13.49 -25.04 -25.59
N ALA A 256 -14.82 -25.15 -25.49
CA ALA A 256 -15.55 -26.34 -25.90
C ALA A 256 -15.34 -26.66 -27.40
N GLU A 257 -15.38 -25.63 -28.26
CA GLU A 257 -15.15 -25.79 -29.71
C GLU A 257 -13.72 -26.28 -30.02
N ILE A 258 -12.71 -25.72 -29.36
CA ILE A 258 -11.30 -26.13 -29.51
C ILE A 258 -11.13 -27.58 -29.05
N THR A 259 -11.77 -27.98 -27.95
CA THR A 259 -11.64 -29.32 -27.39
C THR A 259 -12.27 -30.44 -28.22
N ARG A 260 -13.05 -30.10 -29.26
CA ARG A 260 -13.50 -31.08 -30.27
C ARG A 260 -12.34 -31.58 -31.14
N HIS A 261 -11.27 -30.80 -31.24
CA HIS A 261 -10.12 -31.07 -32.12
C HIS A 261 -8.78 -31.11 -31.37
N CYS A 262 -8.75 -30.65 -30.12
CA CYS A 262 -7.55 -30.56 -29.29
C CYS A 262 -7.83 -31.09 -27.87
N SER A 263 -6.77 -31.41 -27.13
CA SER A 263 -6.87 -31.75 -25.71
C SER A 263 -7.23 -30.52 -24.84
N TRP A 264 -7.82 -30.76 -23.66
CA TRP A 264 -8.02 -29.74 -22.61
C TRP A 264 -6.71 -29.07 -22.15
N ARG A 265 -5.54 -29.67 -22.45
CA ARG A 265 -4.22 -29.03 -22.29
C ARG A 265 -4.14 -27.70 -23.04
N THR A 266 -4.70 -27.60 -24.24
CA THR A 266 -4.71 -26.34 -25.02
C THR A 266 -5.44 -25.21 -24.28
N VAL A 267 -6.54 -25.54 -23.59
CA VAL A 267 -7.30 -24.58 -22.76
C VAL A 267 -6.46 -24.10 -21.58
N THR A 268 -5.76 -25.01 -20.89
CA THR A 268 -4.86 -24.63 -19.79
C THR A 268 -3.76 -23.67 -20.26
N THR A 269 -3.17 -23.93 -21.43
CA THR A 269 -2.12 -23.08 -22.00
C THR A 269 -2.63 -21.70 -22.43
N ILE A 270 -3.82 -21.62 -23.03
CA ILE A 270 -4.47 -20.34 -23.39
C ILE A 270 -4.71 -19.48 -22.14
N ARG A 271 -5.18 -20.10 -21.05
CA ARG A 271 -5.41 -19.40 -19.78
C ARG A 271 -4.09 -18.94 -19.16
N MET A 272 -3.04 -19.76 -19.17
CA MET A 272 -1.71 -19.39 -18.69
C MET A 272 -1.15 -18.17 -19.45
N PHE A 273 -1.21 -18.20 -20.78
CA PHE A 273 -0.79 -17.06 -21.62
C PHE A 273 -1.56 -15.78 -21.26
N SER A 274 -2.88 -15.88 -21.09
CA SER A 274 -3.74 -14.75 -20.77
C SER A 274 -3.37 -14.10 -19.44
N VAL A 275 -3.08 -14.91 -18.42
CA VAL A 275 -2.63 -14.45 -17.10
C VAL A 275 -1.27 -13.76 -17.19
N LEU A 276 -0.28 -14.40 -17.82
CA LEU A 276 1.09 -13.87 -17.90
C LEU A 276 1.17 -12.58 -18.72
N SER A 277 0.41 -12.48 -19.81
CA SER A 277 0.41 -11.32 -20.70
C SER A 277 -0.52 -10.17 -20.27
N ALA A 278 -1.37 -10.39 -19.27
CA ALA A 278 -2.16 -9.34 -18.64
C ALA A 278 -1.41 -8.62 -17.50
N ARG A 279 -0.31 -9.19 -17.00
CA ARG A 279 0.47 -8.61 -15.89
C ARG A 279 1.09 -7.28 -16.31
N ASN A 280 0.95 -6.25 -15.47
CA ASN A 280 1.63 -4.98 -15.71
C ASN A 280 3.14 -5.13 -15.42
N LEU A 281 3.94 -5.16 -16.49
CA LEU A 281 5.39 -5.33 -16.41
C LEU A 281 6.09 -4.18 -15.68
N SER A 282 5.52 -2.97 -15.71
CA SER A 282 6.08 -1.80 -15.03
C SER A 282 5.93 -1.84 -13.50
N MET A 283 5.25 -2.86 -12.97
CA MET A 283 4.99 -3.07 -11.53
C MET A 283 5.74 -4.28 -10.96
N LEU A 284 6.60 -4.91 -11.76
CA LEU A 284 7.44 -6.02 -11.30
C LEU A 284 8.70 -5.49 -10.63
N SER A 285 9.20 -6.21 -9.61
CA SER A 285 10.25 -5.71 -8.72
C SER A 285 11.65 -5.66 -9.36
N SER A 286 11.85 -6.27 -10.53
CA SER A 286 13.12 -6.22 -11.27
C SER A 286 12.93 -6.39 -12.78
N ASP A 287 13.91 -5.90 -13.56
CA ASP A 287 13.95 -6.08 -15.01
C ASP A 287 14.11 -7.57 -15.38
N THR A 288 14.80 -8.35 -14.53
CA THR A 288 14.88 -9.81 -14.66
C THR A 288 13.51 -10.45 -14.53
N GLN A 289 12.70 -10.06 -13.54
CA GLN A 289 11.32 -10.57 -13.42
C GLN A 289 10.46 -10.15 -14.62
N ALA A 290 10.54 -8.90 -15.06
CA ALA A 290 9.84 -8.45 -16.26
C ALA A 290 10.23 -9.28 -17.50
N PHE A 291 11.52 -9.54 -17.66
CA PHE A 291 12.04 -10.41 -18.73
C PHE A 291 11.54 -11.85 -18.60
N LEU A 292 11.53 -12.42 -17.38
CA LEU A 292 10.99 -13.76 -17.12
C LEU A 292 9.49 -13.83 -17.45
N HIS A 293 8.70 -12.82 -17.13
CA HIS A 293 7.29 -12.73 -17.51
C HIS A 293 7.09 -12.64 -19.03
N ILE A 294 7.95 -11.89 -19.75
CA ILE A 294 7.96 -11.86 -21.21
C ILE A 294 8.29 -13.24 -21.76
N LEU A 295 9.35 -13.88 -21.27
CA LEU A 295 9.77 -15.21 -21.71
C LEU A 295 8.69 -16.26 -21.44
N ALA A 296 8.06 -16.23 -20.26
CA ALA A 296 6.95 -17.09 -19.88
C ALA A 296 5.71 -16.86 -20.78
N SER A 297 5.41 -15.60 -21.11
CA SER A 297 4.33 -15.24 -22.04
C SER A 297 4.62 -15.72 -23.46
N LEU A 298 5.88 -15.62 -23.92
CA LEU A 298 6.29 -16.09 -25.24
C LEU A 298 6.31 -17.62 -25.32
N LEU A 299 6.76 -18.30 -24.25
CA LEU A 299 6.75 -19.76 -24.12
C LEU A 299 5.32 -20.30 -24.19
N THR A 300 4.41 -19.74 -23.38
CA THR A 300 3.00 -20.18 -23.38
C THR A 300 2.30 -19.85 -24.70
N LEU A 301 2.59 -18.70 -25.31
CA LEU A 301 2.09 -18.38 -26.66
C LEU A 301 2.61 -19.36 -27.71
N GLY A 302 3.90 -19.71 -27.66
CA GLY A 302 4.52 -20.69 -28.55
C GLY A 302 3.90 -22.08 -28.40
N GLN A 303 3.59 -22.50 -27.16
CA GLN A 303 2.85 -23.74 -26.89
C GLN A 303 1.43 -23.71 -27.48
N VAL A 304 0.69 -22.60 -27.33
CA VAL A 304 -0.65 -22.46 -27.95
C VAL A 304 -0.55 -22.56 -29.47
N ILE A 305 0.43 -21.88 -30.08
CA ILE A 305 0.64 -21.91 -31.54
C ILE A 305 1.01 -23.32 -32.01
N TYR A 306 1.87 -24.04 -31.29
CA TYR A 306 2.24 -25.41 -31.63
C TYR A 306 1.06 -26.38 -31.54
N MET A 307 0.18 -26.20 -30.54
CA MET A 307 -1.02 -27.03 -30.36
C MET A 307 -2.11 -26.74 -31.40
N LEU A 308 -1.92 -25.76 -32.30
CA LEU A 308 -2.86 -25.40 -33.36
C LEU A 308 -2.28 -25.75 -34.75
N PRO A 309 -3.06 -26.34 -35.67
CA PRO A 309 -2.62 -26.56 -37.04
C PRO A 309 -2.37 -25.22 -37.76
N GLY A 310 -1.20 -25.10 -38.40
CA GLY A 310 -0.61 -23.79 -38.73
C GLY A 310 -1.15 -23.10 -39.98
N GLN A 311 -1.38 -21.79 -39.88
CA GLN A 311 -0.83 -20.76 -40.78
C GLN A 311 -1.05 -19.30 -40.28
N ALA A 312 0.06 -18.56 -40.31
CA ALA A 312 0.25 -17.10 -40.46
C ALA A 312 0.08 -16.09 -39.30
N LYS A 313 1.00 -15.11 -39.33
CA LYS A 313 1.41 -14.08 -38.34
C LYS A 313 0.92 -12.67 -38.72
N SER A 314 0.67 -11.80 -37.72
CA SER A 314 1.37 -10.51 -37.50
C SER A 314 0.66 -9.61 -36.45
N ARG A 315 1.43 -8.80 -35.71
CA ARG A 315 0.99 -7.90 -34.61
C ARG A 315 1.53 -6.46 -34.78
N SER A 316 0.62 -5.50 -34.64
CA SER A 316 0.62 -4.16 -33.97
C SER A 316 1.88 -3.31 -33.70
N ALA A 317 1.74 -1.97 -33.80
CA ALA A 317 2.41 -0.97 -32.93
C ALA A 317 1.68 0.41 -32.92
N LEU A 318 1.77 1.16 -31.81
CA LEU A 318 1.25 2.53 -31.58
C LEU A 318 2.06 3.23 -30.44
N ILE A 319 1.97 4.58 -30.37
CA ILE A 319 2.37 5.56 -29.28
C ILE A 319 3.80 6.18 -29.46
N ALA A 320 4.18 7.45 -29.19
CA ALA A 320 3.70 8.64 -28.42
C ALA A 320 4.36 9.97 -28.92
N GLN A 321 3.70 11.15 -28.85
CA GLN A 321 3.85 12.34 -27.94
C GLN A 321 5.10 13.24 -28.02
N SER A 322 4.89 14.57 -27.92
CA SER A 322 5.75 15.53 -27.17
C SER A 322 5.11 16.94 -27.01
N SER A 323 5.36 17.63 -25.88
CA SER A 323 5.30 19.10 -25.75
C SER A 323 6.16 19.63 -24.58
N ASN A 324 6.29 20.97 -24.52
CA ASN A 324 7.47 21.82 -24.22
C ASN A 324 7.90 22.06 -22.76
N ILE A 325 9.13 22.60 -22.65
CA ILE A 325 10.02 22.82 -21.49
C ILE A 325 10.13 24.32 -21.13
N SER A 326 10.43 24.63 -19.86
CA SER A 326 11.03 25.90 -19.41
C SER A 326 12.25 25.64 -18.49
N SER A 327 13.01 26.67 -18.11
CA SER A 327 14.41 26.61 -17.60
C SER A 327 14.59 26.42 -16.08
N GLY A 328 15.63 25.67 -15.62
CA GLY A 328 16.07 25.62 -14.21
C GLY A 328 16.81 24.33 -13.74
N GLN A 329 17.54 24.41 -12.61
CA GLN A 329 18.16 23.30 -11.84
C GLN A 329 17.10 22.56 -10.99
N HIS A 330 17.28 21.26 -10.67
CA HIS A 330 16.23 20.47 -10.02
C HIS A 330 15.85 21.04 -8.63
N PRO A 331 14.56 21.30 -8.33
CA PRO A 331 14.15 21.97 -7.10
C PRO A 331 14.67 21.32 -5.80
N ILE A 332 14.76 19.98 -5.77
CA ILE A 332 15.33 19.22 -4.63
C ILE A 332 16.78 19.66 -4.31
N GLU A 333 17.59 20.02 -5.32
CA GLU A 333 18.97 20.48 -5.07
C GLU A 333 19.01 21.77 -4.26
N ALA A 334 18.12 22.72 -4.58
CA ALA A 334 18.02 23.98 -3.85
C ALA A 334 17.55 23.77 -2.40
N LEU A 335 16.59 22.85 -2.20
CA LEU A 335 16.09 22.50 -0.87
C LEU A 335 17.18 21.89 0.02
N ILE A 336 17.97 20.96 -0.52
CA ILE A 336 19.09 20.34 0.21
C ILE A 336 20.14 21.40 0.58
N HIS A 337 20.55 22.24 -0.38
CA HIS A 337 21.57 23.25 -0.13
C HIS A 337 21.12 24.27 0.93
N SER A 338 19.87 24.75 0.85
CA SER A 338 19.31 25.65 1.86
C SER A 338 19.26 25.00 3.23
N ALA A 339 18.75 23.77 3.30
CA ALA A 339 18.59 23.06 4.57
C ALA A 339 19.93 22.78 5.27
N GLN A 340 20.98 22.44 4.50
CA GLN A 340 22.33 22.26 5.04
C GLN A 340 22.89 23.57 5.60
N ALA A 341 22.76 24.67 4.86
CA ALA A 341 23.22 25.98 5.33
C ALA A 341 22.48 26.45 6.59
N ASP A 342 21.18 26.17 6.69
CA ASP A 342 20.36 26.51 7.86
C ASP A 342 20.68 25.63 9.06
N PHE A 343 20.94 24.33 8.85
CA PHE A 343 21.40 23.41 9.88
C PHE A 343 22.74 23.85 10.47
N ASP A 344 23.74 24.12 9.63
CA ASP A 344 25.07 24.59 10.06
C ASP A 344 25.00 25.93 10.80
N ARG A 345 24.06 26.80 10.41
CA ARG A 345 23.82 28.07 11.09
C ARG A 345 23.21 27.86 12.47
N MET A 346 22.24 26.95 12.61
CA MET A 346 21.63 26.62 13.89
C MET A 346 22.67 26.04 14.86
N LEU A 347 23.52 25.12 14.41
CA LEU A 347 24.57 24.54 15.25
C LEU A 347 25.59 25.57 15.72
N ARG A 348 26.00 26.50 14.85
CA ARG A 348 26.94 27.57 15.22
C ARG A 348 26.39 28.58 16.22
N LYS A 349 25.06 28.69 16.32
CA LYS A 349 24.38 29.61 17.24
C LYS A 349 24.20 29.04 18.65
N GLN A 350 24.44 27.74 18.86
CA GLN A 350 24.24 27.11 20.16
C GLN A 350 25.15 27.72 21.24
N SER A 351 24.57 27.91 22.43
CA SER A 351 25.19 28.55 23.57
C SER A 351 26.39 27.77 24.12
N GLN A 352 27.55 28.44 24.15
CA GLN A 352 28.83 27.83 24.53
C GLN A 352 29.14 27.90 26.05
N ASN A 353 28.39 28.70 26.81
CA ASN A 353 28.51 28.82 28.25
C ASN A 353 27.15 29.10 28.91
N TYR A 354 27.07 28.94 30.23
CA TYR A 354 25.81 29.11 30.98
C TYR A 354 25.21 30.50 30.82
N THR A 355 26.03 31.56 30.87
CA THR A 355 25.53 32.94 30.73
C THR A 355 24.91 33.18 29.36
N ALA A 356 25.50 32.62 28.29
CA ALA A 356 24.92 32.65 26.95
C ALA A 356 23.59 31.89 26.90
N ALA A 357 23.53 30.66 27.42
CA ALA A 357 22.30 29.86 27.45
C ALA A 357 21.18 30.53 28.27
N TYR A 358 21.53 31.16 29.39
CA TYR A 358 20.62 31.94 30.22
C TYR A 358 20.06 33.15 29.47
N ASN A 359 20.91 33.92 28.81
CA ASN A 359 20.49 35.08 28.04
C ASN A 359 19.69 34.70 26.79
N GLU A 360 20.07 33.61 26.11
CA GLU A 360 19.35 33.10 24.96
C GLU A 360 17.95 32.60 25.34
N TYR A 361 17.83 31.88 26.46
CA TYR A 361 16.52 31.50 27.00
C TYR A 361 15.62 32.73 27.23
N ARG A 362 16.14 33.76 27.90
CA ARG A 362 15.38 35.00 28.15
C ARG A 362 15.03 35.73 26.86
N ARG A 363 15.95 35.79 25.89
CA ARG A 363 15.72 36.42 24.58
C ARG A 363 14.62 35.70 23.80
N ARG A 364 14.63 34.37 23.82
CA ARG A 364 13.75 33.51 23.04
C ARG A 364 12.35 33.43 23.64
N TYR A 365 12.28 33.31 24.96
CA TYR A 365 11.05 32.98 25.67
C TYR A 365 10.50 34.13 26.52
N SER A 366 11.21 35.24 26.64
CA SER A 366 10.77 36.42 27.41
C SER A 366 10.44 36.12 28.88
N ILE A 367 11.03 35.07 29.46
CA ILE A 367 10.87 34.68 30.86
C ILE A 367 12.20 34.20 31.44
N GLU A 368 12.32 34.23 32.77
CA GLU A 368 13.49 33.71 33.47
C GLU A 368 13.54 32.17 33.38
N PRO A 369 14.73 31.55 33.23
CA PRO A 369 14.86 30.10 33.26
C PRO A 369 14.35 29.49 34.56
N PRO A 370 13.80 28.26 34.54
CA PRO A 370 13.29 27.62 35.74
C PRO A 370 14.40 27.33 36.77
N PRO A 371 14.05 27.17 38.06
CA PRO A 371 14.96 26.62 39.05
C PRO A 371 15.61 25.32 38.56
N GLY A 372 16.91 25.13 38.80
CA GLY A 372 17.66 23.97 38.31
C GLY A 372 18.25 24.11 36.89
N PHE A 373 17.94 25.19 36.15
CA PHE A 373 18.42 25.38 34.77
C PHE A 373 19.95 25.36 34.62
N LYS A 374 20.71 25.87 35.61
CA LYS A 374 22.18 25.81 35.58
C LYS A 374 22.71 24.38 35.64
N ALA A 375 22.17 23.56 36.55
CA ALA A 375 22.54 22.15 36.69
C ALA A 375 22.17 21.37 35.42
N TRP A 376 21.00 21.65 34.85
CA TRP A 376 20.60 21.13 33.55
C TRP A 376 21.59 21.49 32.43
N TYR A 377 22.02 22.75 32.34
CA TYR A 377 22.99 23.20 31.33
C TYR A 377 24.34 22.48 31.51
N GLU A 378 24.81 22.36 32.75
CA GLU A 378 26.05 21.65 33.06
C GLU A 378 25.96 20.17 32.70
N PHE A 379 24.81 19.52 32.95
CA PHE A 379 24.54 18.15 32.53
C PHE A 379 24.55 18.00 31.00
N ALA A 380 23.89 18.93 30.28
CA ALA A 380 23.83 18.90 28.82
C ALA A 380 25.23 19.09 28.19
N ARG A 381 26.03 20.00 28.76
CA ARG A 381 27.42 20.23 28.34
C ARG A 381 28.31 19.03 28.64
N LEU A 382 28.18 18.41 29.81
CA LEU A 382 28.95 17.22 30.20
C LEU A 382 28.74 16.07 29.21
N HIS A 383 27.50 15.90 28.73
CA HIS A 383 27.14 14.87 27.77
C HIS A 383 27.32 15.29 26.30
N GLN A 384 27.94 16.45 26.05
CA GLN A 384 28.22 16.97 24.71
C GLN A 384 26.94 17.02 23.86
N SER A 385 25.84 17.54 24.42
CA SER A 385 24.62 17.74 23.64
C SER A 385 24.90 18.72 22.51
N PRO A 386 24.58 18.37 21.25
CA PRO A 386 24.74 19.29 20.15
C PRO A 386 23.66 20.39 20.13
N ILE A 387 22.58 20.22 20.92
CA ILE A 387 21.47 21.16 21.03
C ILE A 387 21.32 21.61 22.48
N ILE A 388 21.39 22.92 22.71
CA ILE A 388 21.23 23.59 24.00
C ILE A 388 20.03 24.55 23.98
N ASP A 389 19.78 25.23 22.87
CA ASP A 389 18.83 26.36 22.87
C ASP A 389 17.48 26.05 22.20
N GLU A 390 17.40 25.01 21.36
CA GLU A 390 16.17 24.70 20.60
C GLU A 390 15.21 23.82 21.41
N PHE A 391 14.26 24.46 22.10
CA PHE A 391 13.20 23.87 22.92
C PHE A 391 11.85 24.59 22.74
N ASP A 392 11.61 25.21 21.57
CA ASP A 392 10.47 26.09 21.33
C ASP A 392 9.16 25.31 21.41
N HIS A 393 9.08 24.11 20.84
CA HIS A 393 7.89 23.26 20.93
C HIS A 393 7.52 22.92 22.38
N LEU A 394 8.52 22.68 23.23
CA LEU A 394 8.29 22.43 24.66
C LEU A 394 7.68 23.67 25.31
N TYR A 395 8.27 24.83 25.04
CA TYR A 395 7.79 26.11 25.57
C TYR A 395 6.39 26.46 25.06
N GLU A 396 6.12 26.31 23.77
CA GLU A 396 4.82 26.56 23.13
C GLU A 396 3.71 25.69 23.73
N ALA A 397 4.03 24.46 24.12
CA ALA A 397 3.08 23.56 24.77
C ALA A 397 2.81 23.93 26.24
N VAL A 398 3.83 24.41 26.97
CA VAL A 398 3.73 24.68 28.42
C VAL A 398 3.23 26.11 28.71
N SER A 399 3.63 27.09 27.90
CA SER A 399 3.34 28.52 28.13
C SER A 399 1.86 28.90 28.19
N PRO A 400 0.91 28.27 27.46
CA PRO A 400 -0.51 28.57 27.61
C PRO A 400 -1.03 28.32 29.03
N CYS A 401 -0.43 27.35 29.75
CA CYS A 401 -0.81 27.01 31.12
C CYS A 401 -0.28 28.03 32.15
N TRP A 402 0.62 28.95 31.78
CA TRP A 402 1.12 29.98 32.70
C TRP A 402 0.10 31.05 33.06
N ARG A 403 -0.97 31.15 32.27
CA ARG A 403 -2.12 32.01 32.58
C ARG A 403 -2.94 31.52 33.78
N LEU A 404 -2.73 30.30 34.22
CA LEU A 404 -3.24 29.77 35.49
C LEU A 404 -2.17 29.90 36.56
N ASN A 405 -2.53 30.08 37.83
CA ASN A 405 -1.56 29.99 38.92
C ASN A 405 -1.19 28.50 39.17
N GLY A 406 -0.10 28.21 39.89
CA GLY A 406 0.32 26.82 40.05
C GLY A 406 -0.57 25.97 40.95
N GLN A 407 -1.32 26.57 41.89
CA GLN A 407 -2.34 25.85 42.66
C GLN A 407 -3.50 25.41 41.75
N ASP A 408 -3.94 26.26 40.82
CA ASP A 408 -5.00 25.93 39.86
C ASP A 408 -4.61 24.73 38.98
N ILE A 409 -3.35 24.66 38.55
CA ILE A 409 -2.84 23.52 37.78
C ILE A 409 -2.94 22.22 38.59
N ARG A 410 -2.53 22.24 39.86
CA ARG A 410 -2.66 21.08 40.74
C ARG A 410 -4.12 20.71 40.98
N ASP A 411 -4.99 21.69 41.23
CA ASP A 411 -6.43 21.46 41.42
C ASP A 411 -7.03 20.75 40.20
N ILE A 412 -6.67 21.18 38.98
CA ILE A 412 -7.12 20.56 37.72
C ILE A 412 -6.64 19.11 37.62
N MET A 413 -5.36 18.86 37.93
CA MET A 413 -4.79 17.51 37.88
C MET A 413 -5.43 16.58 38.92
N ASP A 414 -5.60 17.06 40.14
CA ASP A 414 -6.25 16.33 41.23
C ASP A 414 -7.75 16.11 40.93
N GLU A 415 -8.44 17.07 40.29
CA GLU A 415 -9.81 16.88 39.80
C GLU A 415 -9.88 15.73 38.79
N ILE A 416 -8.94 15.69 37.84
CA ILE A 416 -8.87 14.62 36.82
C ILE A 416 -8.56 13.26 37.43
N GLU A 417 -7.67 13.19 38.42
CA GLU A 417 -7.37 11.97 39.17
C GLU A 417 -8.60 11.46 39.94
N ASN A 418 -9.36 12.37 40.53
CA ASN A 418 -10.55 12.06 41.32
C ASN A 418 -11.81 11.83 40.48
N MET A 419 -11.79 12.09 39.17
CA MET A 419 -12.87 11.67 38.28
C MET A 419 -12.93 10.14 38.26
N ARG A 420 -13.73 9.55 39.17
CA ARG A 420 -14.00 8.10 39.33
C ARG A 420 -14.66 7.42 38.11
N ARG A 421 -14.50 7.96 36.90
CA ARG A 421 -15.00 7.35 35.66
C ARG A 421 -13.85 6.72 34.88
N SER A 422 -14.11 5.51 34.43
CA SER A 422 -13.38 4.58 33.55
C SER A 422 -12.87 5.11 32.20
N HIS A 423 -12.69 6.42 31.99
CA HIS A 423 -12.66 6.98 30.63
C HIS A 423 -11.70 8.16 30.40
N SER A 424 -10.84 8.54 31.36
CA SER A 424 -9.79 9.54 31.09
C SER A 424 -8.70 8.96 30.16
N GLU A 425 -8.38 7.67 30.32
CA GLU A 425 -7.25 6.99 29.66
C GLU A 425 -5.90 7.70 29.93
N LEU A 426 -5.76 8.29 31.13
CA LEU A 426 -4.56 8.99 31.58
C LEU A 426 -3.88 8.23 32.73
N TRP A 427 -2.56 8.13 32.66
CA TRP A 427 -1.71 7.70 33.76
C TRP A 427 -1.37 8.88 34.65
N PHE A 428 -1.50 8.69 35.95
CA PHE A 428 -1.14 9.67 36.98
C PHE A 428 0.25 9.32 37.49
N CYS A 429 1.23 10.18 37.22
CA CYS A 429 2.61 9.90 37.53
C CYS A 429 3.18 10.94 38.49
N THR A 430 4.03 10.48 39.40
CA THR A 430 4.86 11.32 40.26
C THR A 430 6.32 10.95 40.09
N LEU A 431 7.19 11.97 40.00
CA LEU A 431 8.64 11.82 40.01
C LEU A 431 9.16 12.34 41.35
N SER A 432 9.90 11.49 42.07
CA SER A 432 10.70 11.93 43.22
C SER A 432 12.04 12.47 42.71
N GLY A 433 12.30 13.74 42.98
CA GLY A 433 13.54 14.42 42.62
C GLY A 433 14.77 13.85 43.33
N GLN A 434 14.61 13.47 44.61
CA GLN A 434 15.70 12.92 45.41
C GLN A 434 16.11 11.52 44.94
N GLU A 435 15.14 10.65 44.65
CA GLU A 435 15.39 9.26 44.22
C GLU A 435 15.56 9.12 42.71
N ALA A 436 15.16 10.14 41.93
CA ALA A 436 14.99 10.07 40.49
C ALA A 436 14.12 8.87 40.04
N LYS A 437 13.04 8.63 40.80
CA LYS A 437 12.12 7.50 40.59
C LYS A 437 10.72 7.96 40.27
N THR A 438 10.14 7.31 39.27
CA THR A 438 8.78 7.56 38.79
C THR A 438 7.82 6.51 39.35
N ARG A 439 6.63 6.95 39.77
CA ARG A 439 5.51 6.08 40.12
C ARG A 439 4.31 6.48 39.31
N CYS A 440 3.81 5.57 38.49
CA CYS A 440 2.62 5.79 37.67
C CYS A 440 1.48 4.88 38.10
N SER A 441 0.25 5.42 38.15
CA SER A 441 -0.96 4.66 38.45
C SER A 441 -2.06 4.96 37.44
N HIS A 442 -2.94 3.99 37.22
CA HIS A 442 -4.14 4.15 36.40
C HIS A 442 -5.30 3.42 37.08
N PRO A 443 -6.53 3.96 37.07
CA PRO A 443 -7.66 3.33 37.77
C PRO A 443 -8.00 1.91 37.30
N GLU A 444 -7.87 1.64 36.00
CA GLU A 444 -8.32 0.36 35.40
C GLU A 444 -7.25 -0.44 34.64
N ARG A 445 -6.07 0.15 34.39
CA ARG A 445 -5.04 -0.46 33.56
C ARG A 445 -3.86 -0.80 34.45
N THR A 446 -3.29 -1.98 34.20
CA THR A 446 -2.09 -2.45 34.91
C THR A 446 -0.83 -2.34 34.08
N PHE A 447 -0.96 -2.26 32.76
CA PHE A 447 0.16 -2.12 31.82
C PHE A 447 0.22 -0.68 31.28
N ASP A 448 1.26 0.04 31.67
CA ASP A 448 1.53 1.43 31.31
C ASP A 448 2.28 1.59 30.00
N ARG A 449 2.42 0.53 29.18
CA ARG A 449 3.23 0.56 27.95
C ARG A 449 4.68 0.99 28.21
N HIS A 450 5.26 0.54 29.32
CA HIS A 450 6.66 0.79 29.71
C HIS A 450 6.99 2.26 30.02
N ILE A 451 5.99 3.11 30.28
CA ILE A 451 6.19 4.52 30.64
C ILE A 451 7.10 4.64 31.86
N GLN A 452 6.74 4.02 32.98
CA GLN A 452 7.47 4.16 34.25
C GLN A 452 8.91 3.63 34.11
N SER A 453 9.08 2.45 33.51
CA SER A 453 10.42 1.88 33.31
C SER A 453 11.29 2.71 32.37
N SER A 454 10.70 3.34 31.35
CA SER A 454 11.44 4.19 30.41
C SER A 454 11.88 5.49 31.08
N LEU A 455 11.01 6.11 31.89
CA LEU A 455 11.35 7.32 32.64
C LEU A 455 12.41 7.03 33.71
N ASP A 456 12.28 5.94 34.45
CA ASP A 456 13.29 5.50 35.42
C ASP A 456 14.66 5.26 34.80
N HIS A 457 14.71 4.68 33.59
CA HIS A 457 15.95 4.48 32.83
C HIS A 457 16.58 5.82 32.42
N ILE A 458 15.75 6.76 31.93
CA ILE A 458 16.21 8.09 31.52
C ILE A 458 16.72 8.91 32.72
N PHE A 459 16.12 8.75 33.91
CA PHE A 459 16.45 9.57 35.09
C PHE A 459 17.47 8.95 36.06
N GLN A 460 17.92 7.72 35.82
CA GLN A 460 18.69 6.91 36.80
C GLN A 460 19.89 7.63 37.46
N ASP A 461 20.52 8.58 36.76
CA ASP A 461 21.74 9.29 37.21
C ASP A 461 21.47 10.74 37.67
N LEU A 462 20.20 11.13 37.84
CA LEU A 462 19.78 12.51 38.17
C LEU A 462 19.24 12.68 39.60
N GLY A 463 19.47 11.72 40.49
CA GLY A 463 19.04 11.81 41.90
C GLY A 463 19.57 13.06 42.60
N GLY A 464 18.68 13.86 43.18
CA GLY A 464 18.99 15.12 43.84
C GLY A 464 19.14 16.33 42.89
N PHE A 465 19.10 16.12 41.58
CA PHE A 465 19.14 17.20 40.56
C PHE A 465 17.77 17.50 39.96
N LEU A 466 16.82 16.57 40.06
CA LEU A 466 15.45 16.72 39.59
C LEU A 466 14.54 17.29 40.68
N PRO A 467 13.47 18.02 40.30
CA PRO A 467 12.43 18.44 41.23
C PRO A 467 11.41 17.32 41.46
N ASP A 468 10.69 17.39 42.58
CA ASP A 468 9.46 16.61 42.74
C ASP A 468 8.36 17.17 41.82
N VAL A 469 7.78 16.31 40.97
CA VAL A 469 6.79 16.73 39.97
C VAL A 469 5.68 15.72 39.78
N LYS A 470 4.44 16.21 39.61
CA LYS A 470 3.30 15.41 39.18
C LYS A 470 3.07 15.65 37.69
N PHE A 471 2.63 14.64 36.95
CA PHE A 471 2.25 14.81 35.54
C PHE A 471 1.24 13.76 35.07
N LEU A 472 0.45 14.13 34.07
CA LEU A 472 -0.54 13.27 33.43
C LEU A 472 0.02 12.75 32.11
N ILE A 473 0.03 11.44 31.89
CA ILE A 473 0.47 10.85 30.61
C ILE A 473 -0.70 10.23 29.87
N ASN A 474 -0.86 10.62 28.61
CA ASN A 474 -1.79 10.01 27.67
C ASN A 474 -1.43 8.54 27.39
N HIS A 475 -2.37 7.63 27.61
CA HIS A 475 -2.21 6.22 27.25
C HIS A 475 -2.50 5.91 25.78
N LEU A 476 -3.28 6.77 25.10
CA LEU A 476 -3.73 6.55 23.73
C LEU A 476 -2.69 7.01 22.71
N ASP A 477 -2.86 6.54 21.47
CA ASP A 477 -1.99 6.94 20.37
C ASP A 477 -2.35 8.35 19.90
N GLU A 478 -3.65 8.69 19.89
CA GLU A 478 -4.16 9.99 19.50
C GLU A 478 -3.91 11.09 20.57
N PRO A 479 -3.57 12.33 20.17
CA PRO A 479 -3.43 13.48 21.08
C PRO A 479 -4.75 13.88 21.76
N ARG A 480 -4.68 14.68 22.82
CA ARG A 480 -5.76 14.82 23.81
C ARG A 480 -6.23 16.23 24.09
N VAL A 481 -5.41 17.27 23.88
CA VAL A 481 -5.68 18.61 24.44
C VAL A 481 -5.97 19.63 23.35
N LEU A 482 -7.12 20.30 23.44
CA LEU A 482 -7.45 21.49 22.66
C LEU A 482 -7.54 22.70 23.58
N MET A 483 -6.68 23.69 23.35
CA MET A 483 -6.55 24.89 24.18
C MET A 483 -7.43 26.04 23.67
N PRO A 484 -8.39 26.56 24.47
CA PRO A 484 -9.13 27.77 24.11
C PRO A 484 -8.24 29.02 24.18
N PRO A 485 -8.29 29.94 23.19
CA PRO A 485 -7.40 31.10 23.10
C PRO A 485 -7.68 32.21 24.14
N GLN A 486 -8.95 32.41 24.53
CA GLN A 486 -9.41 33.60 25.27
C GLN A 486 -9.91 33.32 26.70
N SER A 487 -10.23 32.08 27.06
CA SER A 487 -10.75 31.73 28.38
C SER A 487 -10.05 30.49 28.95
N LEU A 488 -8.86 30.69 29.52
CA LEU A 488 -8.19 29.68 30.31
C LEU A 488 -8.69 29.81 31.75
N GLY A 489 -9.81 29.13 32.05
CA GLY A 489 -10.30 28.97 33.42
C GLY A 489 -9.95 27.58 33.96
N LYS A 490 -10.27 27.32 35.23
CA LYS A 490 -10.06 26.00 35.86
C LYS A 490 -10.87 24.85 35.24
N ARG A 491 -11.83 25.15 34.35
CA ARG A 491 -12.76 24.17 33.81
C ARG A 491 -12.23 23.59 32.50
N PHE A 492 -12.37 22.28 32.35
CA PHE A 492 -12.17 21.56 31.10
C PHE A 492 -13.41 20.72 30.78
N ASN A 493 -13.55 20.32 29.52
CA ASN A 493 -14.58 19.38 29.08
C ASN A 493 -13.93 18.15 28.45
N LEU A 494 -14.38 16.95 28.82
CA LEU A 494 -13.93 15.69 28.26
C LEU A 494 -15.00 15.11 27.32
N THR A 495 -14.69 15.02 26.03
CA THR A 495 -15.62 14.54 24.99
C THR A 495 -15.05 13.32 24.26
N ASN A 496 -15.80 12.23 24.20
CA ASN A 496 -15.46 11.08 23.35
C ASN A 496 -15.93 11.32 21.90
N LEU A 497 -14.97 11.47 20.99
CA LEU A 497 -15.13 11.65 19.55
C LEU A 497 -14.58 10.46 18.75
N SER A 498 -14.34 9.32 19.41
CA SER A 498 -13.86 8.11 18.74
C SER A 498 -14.77 7.73 17.58
N ARG A 499 -14.15 7.41 16.43
CA ARG A 499 -14.81 6.99 15.18
C ARG A 499 -15.78 8.03 14.60
N ARG A 500 -15.52 9.31 14.86
CA ARG A 500 -16.28 10.44 14.33
C ARG A 500 -15.32 11.46 13.71
N PRO A 501 -15.72 12.21 12.67
CA PRO A 501 -14.92 13.31 12.18
C PRO A 501 -14.61 14.31 13.28
N VAL A 502 -13.33 14.70 13.40
CA VAL A 502 -12.84 15.64 14.42
C VAL A 502 -12.36 16.96 13.85
N TRP A 503 -12.37 17.13 12.52
CA TRP A 503 -11.89 18.34 11.84
C TRP A 503 -12.47 19.64 12.44
N ASP A 504 -13.79 19.77 12.50
CA ASP A 504 -14.46 20.98 13.00
C ASP A 504 -14.10 21.30 14.45
N LYS A 505 -13.83 20.25 15.26
CA LYS A 505 -13.38 20.42 16.65
C LYS A 505 -11.93 20.89 16.70
N LEU A 506 -11.04 20.28 15.93
CA LEU A 506 -9.62 20.60 15.90
C LEU A 506 -9.32 21.98 15.32
N THR A 507 -10.16 22.47 14.40
CA THR A 507 -9.97 23.77 13.73
C THR A 507 -10.87 24.89 14.25
N LYS A 508 -11.67 24.61 15.29
CA LYS A 508 -12.59 25.56 15.93
C LYS A 508 -11.95 26.92 16.27
N TYR A 509 -10.65 26.93 16.59
CA TYR A 509 -9.92 28.13 16.99
C TYR A 509 -9.01 28.73 15.90
N CYS A 510 -9.01 28.20 14.68
CA CYS A 510 -8.14 28.71 13.60
C CYS A 510 -8.42 30.18 13.24
N SER A 511 -9.69 30.60 13.18
CA SER A 511 -10.03 32.00 12.87
C SER A 511 -9.52 33.01 13.92
N SER A 512 -9.22 32.56 15.15
CA SER A 512 -8.60 33.40 16.17
C SER A 512 -7.08 33.53 16.02
N ARG A 513 -6.44 32.59 15.30
CA ARG A 513 -5.01 32.63 14.94
C ARG A 513 -4.75 33.52 13.73
N ASP A 514 -5.68 33.59 12.77
CA ASP A 514 -5.56 34.44 11.57
C ASP A 514 -5.41 35.94 11.88
N ILE A 515 -5.89 36.42 13.04
CA ILE A 515 -5.73 37.82 13.47
C ILE A 515 -4.26 38.16 13.79
N GLN A 516 -3.41 37.17 14.10
CA GLN A 516 -1.99 37.36 14.39
C GLN A 516 -1.08 37.10 13.17
N SER A 517 -1.55 36.36 12.16
CA SER A 517 -0.73 35.90 11.01
C SER A 517 -0.84 36.76 9.74
N ALA A 518 -1.57 37.88 9.77
CA ALA A 518 -1.87 38.70 8.58
C ALA A 518 -0.67 39.49 7.99
N GLN A 519 0.58 39.07 8.21
CA GLN A 519 1.80 39.75 7.70
C GLN A 519 2.68 38.93 6.74
N THR A 520 2.31 37.72 6.32
CA THR A 520 3.07 36.98 5.31
C THR A 520 2.21 36.55 4.12
N THR A 521 1.78 37.53 3.33
CA THR A 521 1.33 37.30 1.95
C THR A 521 2.53 37.08 1.04
N HIS A 522 2.98 35.82 0.92
CA HIS A 522 3.80 35.44 -0.22
C HIS A 522 2.89 35.11 -1.41
N THR A 523 2.55 36.14 -2.19
CA THR A 523 2.20 35.99 -3.59
C THR A 523 3.38 35.35 -4.33
N THR A 524 3.26 34.06 -4.65
CA THR A 524 4.16 33.39 -5.60
C THR A 524 3.35 32.37 -6.37
N GLU A 525 3.60 32.28 -7.68
CA GLU A 525 3.00 31.29 -8.58
C GLU A 525 2.97 29.91 -7.91
N LYS A 526 1.84 29.19 -8.01
CA LYS A 526 1.70 27.87 -7.40
C LYS A 526 2.86 26.98 -7.86
N PRO A 527 3.70 26.47 -6.95
CA PRO A 527 4.88 25.70 -7.33
C PRO A 527 4.47 24.50 -8.19
N ILE A 528 5.32 24.20 -9.17
CA ILE A 528 5.12 23.14 -10.16
C ILE A 528 4.78 21.78 -9.53
N LEU A 529 5.43 21.47 -8.40
CA LEU A 529 5.17 20.32 -7.54
C LEU A 529 5.26 20.79 -6.07
N PRO A 530 4.41 20.27 -5.17
CA PRO A 530 4.34 20.73 -3.78
C PRO A 530 5.42 20.10 -2.90
N PHE A 531 6.70 20.30 -3.22
CA PHE A 531 7.78 19.90 -2.31
C PHE A 531 7.69 20.65 -0.98
N VAL A 532 7.81 19.92 0.13
CA VAL A 532 7.75 20.51 1.47
C VAL A 532 9.03 21.30 1.73
N VAL A 533 8.88 22.63 1.82
CA VAL A 533 9.97 23.56 2.16
C VAL A 533 10.04 23.77 3.67
N ASP A 534 8.89 24.05 4.29
CA ASP A 534 8.73 24.28 5.72
C ASP A 534 7.76 23.25 6.31
N PRO A 535 8.24 22.27 7.11
CA PRO A 535 7.37 21.29 7.76
C PRO A 535 6.37 21.89 8.74
N VAL A 536 6.69 23.00 9.41
CA VAL A 536 5.78 23.64 10.38
C VAL A 536 4.55 24.18 9.64
N LEU A 537 4.77 24.89 8.54
CA LEU A 537 3.67 25.37 7.69
C LEU A 537 2.92 24.21 7.03
N ALA A 538 3.64 23.22 6.49
CA ALA A 538 3.02 22.09 5.78
C ALA A 538 2.14 21.19 6.67
N THR A 539 2.37 21.19 7.99
CA THR A 539 1.58 20.44 8.98
C THR A 539 0.53 21.29 9.68
N ASP A 540 0.47 22.60 9.41
CA ASP A 540 -0.51 23.48 10.06
C ASP A 540 -1.93 23.27 9.53
N LEU A 541 -2.79 22.65 10.34
CA LEU A 541 -4.19 22.41 10.00
C LEU A 541 -4.97 23.70 9.72
N CYS A 542 -4.58 24.84 10.30
CA CYS A 542 -5.27 26.10 10.05
C CYS A 542 -4.97 26.67 8.65
N GLN A 543 -3.83 26.34 8.05
CA GLN A 543 -3.45 26.76 6.71
C GLN A 543 -3.91 25.81 5.60
N HIS A 544 -4.35 24.59 5.98
CA HIS A 544 -4.62 23.50 5.05
C HIS A 544 -6.02 22.88 5.25
N PRO A 545 -7.11 23.59 4.92
CA PRO A 545 -8.48 23.08 5.06
C PRO A 545 -8.79 21.81 4.26
N GLU A 546 -8.05 21.57 3.19
CA GLU A 546 -8.10 20.35 2.40
C GLU A 546 -7.75 19.09 3.21
N TYR A 547 -7.00 19.20 4.32
CA TYR A 547 -6.62 18.06 5.15
C TYR A 547 -7.79 17.41 5.90
N SER A 548 -8.95 18.09 5.98
CA SER A 548 -10.19 17.60 6.59
C SER A 548 -10.61 16.18 6.16
N ALA A 549 -10.29 15.80 4.92
CA ALA A 549 -10.65 14.52 4.35
C ALA A 549 -9.45 13.63 4.00
N MET A 550 -8.21 14.04 4.29
CA MET A 550 -7.00 13.38 3.76
C MET A 550 -6.26 12.50 4.77
N HIS A 551 -6.72 12.47 6.02
CA HIS A 551 -6.03 11.78 7.12
C HIS A 551 -7.03 11.07 8.05
N GLY A 552 -6.84 9.77 8.30
CA GLY A 552 -7.81 8.99 9.06
C GLY A 552 -7.98 9.43 10.52
N LEU A 553 -6.93 9.96 11.18
CA LEU A 553 -7.02 10.57 12.51
C LEU A 553 -8.03 11.73 12.54
N ILE A 554 -8.14 12.48 11.43
CA ILE A 554 -9.06 13.62 11.30
C ILE A 554 -10.46 13.16 10.95
N THR A 555 -10.58 12.19 10.04
CA THR A 555 -11.88 11.76 9.50
C THR A 555 -12.60 10.76 10.39
N SER A 556 -11.87 9.85 11.05
CA SER A 556 -12.43 8.83 11.94
C SER A 556 -11.31 8.23 12.82
N PRO A 557 -10.85 8.92 13.87
CA PRO A 557 -9.82 8.39 14.77
C PRO A 557 -10.32 7.12 15.48
N THR A 558 -9.41 6.20 15.82
CA THR A 558 -9.82 4.93 16.45
C THR A 558 -10.34 5.18 17.87
N SER A 559 -9.60 5.99 18.62
CA SER A 559 -9.88 6.38 19.99
C SER A 559 -9.58 7.86 20.18
N PHE A 560 -10.58 8.71 20.43
CA PHE A 560 -10.35 10.15 20.55
C PHE A 560 -11.15 10.74 21.70
N TYR A 561 -10.49 11.00 22.82
CA TYR A 561 -11.12 11.52 24.03
C TYR A 561 -10.58 12.93 24.30
N LEU A 562 -11.24 13.94 23.73
CA LEU A 562 -10.73 15.29 23.71
C LEU A 562 -10.96 16.00 25.05
N PHE A 563 -9.89 16.53 25.64
CA PHE A 563 -9.91 17.56 26.68
C PHE A 563 -9.90 18.95 26.03
N GLU A 564 -10.99 19.68 26.19
CA GLU A 564 -11.09 21.09 25.80
C GLU A 564 -10.87 21.95 27.04
N GLY A 565 -9.67 22.53 27.20
CA GLY A 565 -9.24 23.29 28.39
C GLY A 565 -7.73 23.25 28.63
N ALA A 566 -7.24 24.06 29.59
CA ALA A 566 -5.83 24.04 30.01
C ALA A 566 -5.50 22.85 30.90
N VAL A 567 -5.25 21.71 30.27
CA VAL A 567 -4.85 20.49 30.96
C VAL A 567 -3.43 20.11 30.51
N PRO A 568 -2.44 20.07 31.41
CA PRO A 568 -1.06 19.71 31.05
C PRO A 568 -0.94 18.19 30.90
N ILE A 569 -1.33 17.67 29.74
CA ILE A 569 -1.22 16.24 29.39
C ILE A 569 0.01 16.02 28.52
N LEU A 570 0.81 15.03 28.91
CA LEU A 570 1.96 14.57 28.13
C LEU A 570 1.52 13.52 27.10
N SER A 571 1.82 13.77 25.83
CA SER A 571 1.54 12.86 24.70
C SER A 571 2.78 12.65 23.85
N THR A 572 2.83 11.55 23.11
CA THR A 572 3.96 11.21 22.25
C THR A 572 3.96 11.97 20.91
N GLY A 573 2.80 12.46 20.49
CA GLY A 573 2.64 13.33 19.33
C GLY A 573 1.48 14.31 19.52
N SER A 574 1.49 15.42 18.77
CA SER A 574 0.47 16.49 18.84
C SER A 574 0.25 17.15 17.49
N LEU A 575 -1.01 17.49 17.15
CA LEU A 575 -1.32 18.26 15.94
C LEU A 575 -0.98 19.75 16.14
N SER A 576 -0.87 20.53 15.05
CA SER A 576 -0.54 21.97 15.11
C SER A 576 -1.55 22.81 15.92
N THR A 577 -2.81 22.35 16.01
CA THR A 577 -3.88 23.03 16.73
C THR A 577 -4.06 22.55 18.18
N MET A 578 -3.32 21.51 18.58
CA MET A 578 -3.44 20.87 19.88
C MET A 578 -2.35 21.32 20.85
N GLY A 579 -2.66 21.23 22.14
CA GLY A 579 -1.84 21.73 23.25
C GLY A 579 -1.19 20.65 24.11
N ASP A 580 -1.12 19.41 23.61
CA ASP A 580 -0.41 18.33 24.31
C ASP A 580 1.08 18.67 24.47
N ILE A 581 1.63 18.33 25.63
CA ILE A 581 3.04 18.50 25.95
C ILE A 581 3.80 17.26 25.46
N LEU A 582 4.80 17.44 24.61
CA LEU A 582 5.47 16.32 23.95
C LEU A 582 6.48 15.64 24.89
N TYR A 583 6.51 14.31 24.86
CA TYR A 583 7.57 13.52 25.48
C TYR A 583 8.03 12.36 24.56
N PRO A 584 9.26 11.85 24.73
CA PRO A 584 9.77 10.74 23.94
C PRO A 584 8.94 9.48 24.11
N SER A 585 8.42 8.95 22.99
CA SER A 585 7.60 7.74 22.99
C SER A 585 8.40 6.51 23.45
N PRO A 586 7.90 5.72 24.44
CA PRO A 586 8.47 4.43 24.78
C PRO A 586 8.51 3.44 23.62
N ALA A 587 7.66 3.63 22.60
CA ALA A 587 7.63 2.79 21.40
C ALA A 587 8.99 2.73 20.70
N TYR A 588 9.78 3.81 20.73
CA TYR A 588 11.13 3.82 20.13
C TYR A 588 12.11 2.85 20.79
N ASN A 589 11.84 2.41 22.02
CA ASN A 589 12.64 1.44 22.76
C ASN A 589 12.14 -0.01 22.61
N GLU A 590 11.03 -0.24 21.93
CA GLU A 590 10.54 -1.60 21.67
C GLU A 590 11.50 -2.37 20.76
N SER A 591 11.70 -3.66 21.05
CA SER A 591 12.68 -4.50 20.37
C SER A 591 12.45 -4.65 18.84
N GLU A 592 11.22 -4.43 18.38
CA GLU A 592 10.87 -4.42 16.95
C GLU A 592 11.40 -3.17 16.23
N PHE A 593 11.42 -2.04 16.96
CA PHE A 593 11.74 -0.72 16.43
C PHE A 593 13.14 -0.21 16.78
N LYS A 594 13.87 -0.90 17.65
CA LYS A 594 15.25 -0.54 18.00
C LYS A 594 16.22 -0.93 16.87
N TYR A 595 17.13 -0.02 16.54
CA TYR A 595 18.32 -0.33 15.73
C TYR A 595 19.43 -0.83 16.65
N THR A 596 19.90 -2.06 16.45
CA THR A 596 20.89 -2.76 17.27
C THR A 596 22.02 -3.33 16.40
N ILE A 597 23.04 -3.89 17.06
CA ILE A 597 24.13 -4.62 16.37
C ILE A 597 23.60 -5.78 15.51
N ASP A 598 22.49 -6.41 15.92
CA ASP A 598 21.85 -7.53 15.22
C ASP A 598 20.88 -7.09 14.11
N THR A 599 20.74 -5.78 13.87
CA THR A 599 19.86 -5.26 12.82
C THR A 599 20.44 -5.56 11.45
N HIS A 600 19.66 -6.22 10.59
CA HIS A 600 20.05 -6.64 9.25
C HIS A 600 19.97 -5.48 8.24
N ASP A 601 20.91 -4.54 8.36
CA ASP A 601 21.00 -3.38 7.47
C ASP A 601 22.15 -3.53 6.45
N VAL A 602 21.78 -3.75 5.19
CA VAL A 602 22.75 -3.95 4.10
C VAL A 602 23.46 -2.65 3.73
N ASP A 603 24.71 -2.74 3.25
CA ASP A 603 25.45 -1.57 2.77
C ASP A 603 24.74 -0.86 1.62
N TRP A 604 24.95 0.45 1.52
CA TRP A 604 24.28 1.31 0.52
C TRP A 604 24.34 0.75 -0.91
N GLU A 605 25.50 0.22 -1.31
CA GLU A 605 25.69 -0.33 -2.67
C GLU A 605 24.87 -1.60 -2.94
N ARG A 606 24.47 -2.31 -1.87
CA ARG A 606 23.65 -3.52 -1.96
C ARG A 606 22.16 -3.24 -1.82
N LYS A 607 21.77 -1.99 -1.52
CA LYS A 607 20.36 -1.59 -1.40
C LYS A 607 19.71 -1.45 -2.77
N GLN A 608 18.43 -1.80 -2.84
CA GLN A 608 17.60 -1.66 -4.03
C GLN A 608 17.25 -0.18 -4.27
N ASN A 609 17.26 0.24 -5.54
CA ASN A 609 16.84 1.56 -6.00
C ASN A 609 15.31 1.70 -5.99
N ASN A 610 14.69 1.56 -4.83
CA ASN A 610 13.23 1.66 -4.66
C ASN A 610 12.87 2.34 -3.33
N LEU A 611 11.60 2.70 -3.23
CA LEU A 611 10.88 3.06 -2.01
C LEU A 611 10.19 1.83 -1.44
N TYR A 612 10.38 1.58 -0.15
CA TYR A 612 9.71 0.50 0.57
C TYR A 612 8.78 1.02 1.67
N TRP A 613 7.62 0.38 1.78
CA TRP A 613 6.75 0.47 2.93
C TRP A 613 5.88 -0.78 3.07
N ALA A 614 5.80 -1.35 4.27
CA ALA A 614 4.84 -2.39 4.55
C ALA A 614 4.26 -2.14 5.94
N GLY A 615 2.94 -2.17 6.03
CA GLY A 615 2.26 -1.84 7.27
C GLY A 615 0.81 -2.25 7.25
N SER A 616 0.12 -1.95 8.33
CA SER A 616 -1.30 -2.26 8.49
C SER A 616 -2.15 -1.01 8.28
N THR A 617 -3.46 -1.17 8.19
CA THR A 617 -4.45 -0.08 7.96
C THR A 617 -4.71 0.81 9.17
N THR A 618 -3.75 0.92 10.11
CA THR A 618 -3.89 1.86 11.23
C THR A 618 -3.95 3.30 10.76
N GLY A 619 -4.40 4.19 11.65
CA GLY A 619 -4.47 5.62 11.38
C GLY A 619 -5.85 6.14 11.05
N GLY A 620 -6.86 5.31 11.25
CA GLY A 620 -8.28 5.65 11.25
C GLY A 620 -9.14 4.40 11.36
N PHE A 621 -10.36 4.52 11.86
CA PHE A 621 -11.34 3.44 11.91
C PHE A 621 -12.36 3.58 10.79
N ALA A 622 -12.30 2.69 9.79
CA ALA A 622 -13.20 2.76 8.64
C ALA A 622 -14.64 2.35 8.99
N MET A 623 -15.54 3.33 8.99
CA MET A 623 -17.00 3.19 9.22
C MET A 623 -17.84 3.40 7.95
N ASP A 624 -17.23 3.89 6.88
CA ASP A 624 -17.86 4.19 5.59
C ASP A 624 -16.81 4.16 4.46
N GLU A 625 -17.22 4.48 3.23
CA GLU A 625 -16.34 4.47 2.05
C GLU A 625 -15.26 5.57 2.06
N THR A 626 -15.27 6.49 3.03
CA THR A 626 -14.25 7.54 3.12
C THR A 626 -12.87 6.99 3.46
N TRP A 627 -12.76 5.72 3.88
CA TRP A 627 -11.48 5.05 4.14
C TRP A 627 -10.48 5.16 2.99
N GLN A 628 -10.95 5.31 1.75
CA GLN A 628 -10.10 5.51 0.56
C GLN A 628 -9.25 6.79 0.67
N HIS A 629 -9.73 7.77 1.42
CA HIS A 629 -9.06 9.06 1.60
C HIS A 629 -8.16 9.11 2.84
N TYR A 630 -8.06 8.02 3.61
CA TYR A 630 -7.11 7.97 4.73
C TYR A 630 -5.68 7.91 4.20
N HIS A 631 -4.75 8.57 4.89
CA HIS A 631 -3.38 8.81 4.42
C HIS A 631 -2.65 7.52 3.99
N ARG A 632 -2.74 6.41 4.75
CA ARG A 632 -2.11 5.14 4.36
C ARG A 632 -2.76 4.50 3.15
N GLN A 633 -4.09 4.57 3.06
CA GLN A 633 -4.87 4.01 1.96
C GLN A 633 -4.55 4.76 0.67
N ARG A 634 -4.53 6.10 0.71
CA ARG A 634 -4.11 6.97 -0.41
C ARG A 634 -2.68 6.65 -0.85
N PHE A 635 -1.75 6.47 0.09
CA PHE A 635 -0.36 6.14 -0.23
C PHE A 635 -0.24 4.76 -0.91
N VAL A 636 -0.85 3.72 -0.36
CA VAL A 636 -0.79 2.37 -0.95
C VAL A 636 -1.52 2.33 -2.29
N GLN A 637 -2.62 3.06 -2.44
CA GLN A 637 -3.35 3.22 -3.70
C GLN A 637 -2.48 3.88 -4.78
N LEU A 638 -1.75 4.94 -4.43
CA LEU A 638 -0.77 5.60 -5.30
C LEU A 638 0.36 4.63 -5.68
N ALA A 639 0.97 3.99 -4.69
CA ALA A 639 2.10 3.08 -4.88
C ALA A 639 1.76 1.86 -5.74
N GLN A 640 0.55 1.32 -5.59
CA GLN A 640 0.03 0.21 -6.39
C GLN A 640 -0.61 0.67 -7.70
N ASN A 641 -0.69 1.98 -7.95
CA ASN A 641 -1.31 2.60 -9.12
C ASN A 641 -2.71 2.01 -9.42
N LEU A 642 -3.55 1.96 -8.38
CA LEU A 642 -4.90 1.37 -8.46
C LEU A 642 -5.90 2.29 -9.15
N GLU A 643 -5.56 3.57 -9.33
CA GLU A 643 -6.40 4.56 -9.99
C GLU A 643 -5.64 5.29 -11.09
N GLN A 644 -6.34 5.60 -12.18
CA GLN A 644 -5.77 6.37 -13.29
C GLN A 644 -5.59 7.83 -12.90
N HIS A 645 -4.33 8.23 -12.74
CA HIS A 645 -3.95 9.61 -12.46
C HIS A 645 -3.02 10.14 -13.55
N GLN A 646 -3.03 11.46 -13.74
CA GLN A 646 -1.96 12.15 -14.45
C GLN A 646 -0.86 12.51 -13.46
N TYR A 647 0.35 12.01 -13.72
CA TYR A 647 1.52 12.27 -12.90
C TYR A 647 2.39 13.34 -13.55
N SER A 648 2.90 14.27 -12.74
CA SER A 648 3.84 15.31 -13.17
C SER A 648 5.26 14.85 -12.86
N TYR A 649 6.13 14.89 -13.87
CA TYR A 649 7.56 14.60 -13.74
C TYR A 649 8.39 15.78 -14.22
N LEU A 650 9.58 15.94 -13.65
CA LEU A 650 10.54 16.95 -14.05
C LEU A 650 11.56 16.34 -15.01
N ARG A 651 11.74 16.95 -16.17
CA ARG A 651 12.75 16.52 -17.14
C ARG A 651 13.69 17.66 -17.46
N GLU A 652 14.97 17.37 -17.38
CA GLU A 652 16.01 18.27 -17.83
C GLU A 652 16.29 18.04 -19.33
N HIS A 653 16.25 19.11 -20.11
CA HIS A 653 16.66 19.14 -21.51
C HIS A 653 17.37 20.47 -21.77
N ASP A 654 18.60 20.43 -22.30
CA ASP A 654 19.42 21.61 -22.59
C ASP A 654 19.61 22.58 -21.39
N GLY A 655 19.80 22.03 -20.19
CA GLY A 655 19.96 22.80 -18.95
C GLY A 655 18.65 23.39 -18.39
N MET A 656 17.50 22.94 -18.90
CA MET A 656 16.18 23.45 -18.56
C MET A 656 15.25 22.36 -18.00
N ILE A 657 14.54 22.62 -16.90
CA ILE A 657 13.60 21.67 -16.30
C ILE A 657 12.14 21.94 -16.69
N GLY A 658 11.62 21.09 -17.57
CA GLY A 658 10.22 21.07 -17.98
C GLY A 658 9.37 20.10 -17.17
N VAL A 659 8.08 20.41 -17.06
CA VAL A 659 7.07 19.49 -16.50
C VAL A 659 6.49 18.64 -17.61
N THR A 660 6.64 17.33 -17.49
CA THR A 660 5.96 16.38 -18.36
C THR A 660 4.84 15.71 -17.58
N LYS A 661 3.60 15.90 -18.03
CA LYS A 661 2.46 15.11 -17.54
C LYS A 661 2.40 13.78 -18.26
N SER A 662 2.24 12.69 -17.50
CA SER A 662 2.17 11.34 -18.02
C SER A 662 1.05 10.57 -17.33
N SER A 663 0.23 9.87 -18.11
CA SER A 663 -0.73 8.89 -17.58
C SER A 663 -0.06 7.57 -17.19
N LEU A 664 1.20 7.36 -17.60
CA LEU A 664 2.01 6.24 -17.15
C LEU A 664 2.63 6.59 -15.79
N PHE A 665 2.45 5.71 -14.82
CA PHE A 665 3.18 5.74 -13.55
C PHE A 665 4.60 5.19 -13.77
N ILE A 666 5.46 6.05 -14.31
CA ILE A 666 6.84 5.74 -14.69
C ILE A 666 7.64 5.07 -13.55
N PRO A 667 7.56 5.52 -12.29
CA PRO A 667 8.31 4.93 -11.19
C PRO A 667 7.60 3.71 -10.58
N GLY A 668 6.55 3.13 -11.17
CA GLY A 668 5.76 2.06 -10.56
C GLY A 668 6.59 0.92 -9.96
N ARG A 669 7.59 0.42 -10.69
CA ARG A 669 8.52 -0.62 -10.21
C ARG A 669 9.40 -0.21 -9.02
N LEU A 670 9.54 1.11 -8.81
CA LEU A 670 10.31 1.70 -7.72
C LEU A 670 9.46 1.82 -6.44
N PHE A 671 8.14 1.59 -6.50
CA PHE A 671 7.29 1.53 -5.31
C PHE A 671 7.08 0.08 -4.89
N ASN A 672 7.67 -0.29 -3.76
CA ASN A 672 7.41 -1.55 -3.07
C ASN A 672 6.61 -1.26 -1.81
N ALA A 673 5.31 -0.99 -1.99
CA ALA A 673 4.41 -0.70 -0.89
C ALA A 673 3.12 -1.52 -0.90
N ALA A 674 2.76 -2.05 0.27
CA ALA A 674 1.54 -2.84 0.43
C ALA A 674 1.06 -2.88 1.88
N PHE A 675 -0.23 -3.14 2.05
CA PHE A 675 -0.75 -3.54 3.35
C PHE A 675 -0.40 -5.00 3.66
N THR A 676 0.07 -5.25 4.88
CA THR A 676 0.29 -6.60 5.43
C THR A 676 -0.89 -7.09 6.26
N ARG A 677 -1.70 -6.17 6.80
CA ARG A 677 -2.88 -6.48 7.60
C ARG A 677 -3.97 -5.42 7.46
N ILE A 678 -5.19 -5.87 7.18
CA ILE A 678 -6.40 -5.04 7.14
C ILE A 678 -7.22 -5.23 8.43
N PHE A 679 -7.33 -4.19 9.25
CA PHE A 679 -8.08 -4.11 10.51
C PHE A 679 -8.42 -2.64 10.87
N GLN A 680 -9.05 -2.38 12.02
CA GLN A 680 -9.62 -1.05 12.36
C GLN A 680 -10.66 -0.58 11.34
N CYS A 681 -11.62 -1.45 11.07
CA CYS A 681 -12.69 -1.22 10.12
C CYS A 681 -13.89 -2.04 10.56
N GLU A 682 -15.10 -1.60 10.23
CA GLU A 682 -16.24 -2.51 10.33
C GLU A 682 -16.05 -3.67 9.34
N ARG A 683 -16.64 -4.82 9.67
CA ARG A 683 -16.47 -6.08 8.92
C ARG A 683 -16.64 -5.91 7.42
N ARG A 684 -17.62 -5.10 7.01
CA ARG A 684 -17.90 -4.73 5.62
C ARG A 684 -16.72 -4.00 4.97
N TYR A 685 -16.25 -2.90 5.56
CA TYR A 685 -15.17 -2.09 4.97
C TYR A 685 -13.81 -2.79 5.06
N CYS A 686 -13.61 -3.68 6.02
CA CYS A 686 -12.45 -4.58 6.00
C CYS A 686 -12.46 -5.50 4.78
N ARG A 687 -13.63 -6.06 4.41
CA ARG A 687 -13.77 -6.86 3.19
C ARG A 687 -13.50 -6.01 1.95
N ASP A 688 -14.08 -4.81 1.89
CA ASP A 688 -13.93 -3.92 0.75
C ASP A 688 -12.46 -3.51 0.54
N GLN A 689 -11.72 -3.19 1.63
CA GLN A 689 -10.28 -2.91 1.58
C GLN A 689 -9.45 -4.14 1.15
N ARG A 690 -9.76 -5.35 1.62
CA ARG A 690 -9.08 -6.59 1.17
C ARG A 690 -9.34 -6.91 -0.31
N ALA A 691 -10.50 -6.52 -0.83
CA ALA A 691 -10.83 -6.67 -2.24
C ALA A 691 -10.16 -5.61 -3.12
N TYR A 692 -9.92 -4.42 -2.57
CA TYR A 692 -9.35 -3.27 -3.28
C TYR A 692 -7.81 -3.30 -3.35
N PHE A 693 -7.12 -3.59 -2.23
CA PHE A 693 -5.66 -3.56 -2.16
C PHE A 693 -5.01 -4.91 -2.46
N GLN A 694 -3.83 -4.88 -3.08
CA GLN A 694 -2.94 -6.05 -3.16
C GLN A 694 -2.16 -6.18 -1.85
N LEU A 695 -2.46 -7.22 -1.07
CA LEU A 695 -1.82 -7.45 0.22
C LEU A 695 -0.50 -8.21 0.07
N LYS A 696 0.44 -7.97 0.99
CA LYS A 696 1.67 -8.77 1.13
C LYS A 696 1.67 -9.56 2.42
N SER A 697 2.49 -10.61 2.45
CA SER A 697 2.79 -11.35 3.67
C SER A 697 3.47 -10.45 4.71
N TRP A 698 3.44 -10.88 5.98
CA TRP A 698 4.19 -10.17 7.03
C TRP A 698 5.68 -10.19 6.69
N ALA A 699 6.29 -9.01 6.65
CA ALA A 699 7.70 -8.85 6.34
C ALA A 699 8.52 -8.75 7.63
N ASP A 700 9.73 -9.30 7.58
CA ASP A 700 10.71 -9.14 8.65
C ASP A 700 10.91 -7.66 9.04
N LYS A 701 11.14 -7.40 10.34
CA LYS A 701 11.26 -6.05 10.89
C LYS A 701 12.40 -5.22 10.29
N ASP A 702 13.40 -5.85 9.68
CA ASP A 702 14.54 -5.21 9.02
C ASP A 702 14.38 -5.19 7.49
N HIS A 703 13.33 -5.79 6.92
CA HIS A 703 13.15 -5.93 5.48
C HIS A 703 13.19 -4.60 4.73
N ALA A 704 12.66 -3.53 5.35
CA ALA A 704 12.71 -2.17 4.80
C ALA A 704 14.14 -1.68 4.52
N LEU A 705 15.11 -2.14 5.30
CA LEU A 705 16.51 -1.70 5.22
C LEU A 705 17.25 -2.28 4.00
N ARG A 706 16.57 -3.09 3.17
CA ARG A 706 17.08 -3.51 1.85
C ARG A 706 16.85 -2.47 0.76
N SER A 707 16.07 -1.44 1.02
CA SER A 707 15.70 -0.38 0.08
C SER A 707 16.45 0.91 0.37
N ARG A 708 16.80 1.67 -0.67
CA ARG A 708 17.46 2.98 -0.50
C ARG A 708 16.53 4.01 0.12
N LEU A 709 15.25 4.00 -0.24
CA LEU A 709 14.24 4.88 0.35
C LEU A 709 13.28 4.07 1.21
N VAL A 710 12.97 4.56 2.41
CA VAL A 710 12.03 3.91 3.35
C VAL A 710 10.97 4.92 3.76
N PHE A 711 9.70 4.59 3.56
CA PHE A 711 8.60 5.53 3.85
C PHE A 711 8.17 5.42 5.31
N ASP A 712 7.93 6.55 5.95
CA ASP A 712 7.37 6.67 7.29
C ASP A 712 6.07 7.47 7.23
N LEU A 713 5.04 6.94 7.89
CA LEU A 713 3.68 7.44 7.87
C LEU A 713 3.07 7.29 9.26
N ASP A 714 2.28 8.29 9.64
CA ASP A 714 1.47 8.26 10.85
C ASP A 714 0.62 6.98 10.94
N GLY A 715 0.41 6.51 12.17
CA GLY A 715 -0.58 5.50 12.51
C GLY A 715 -1.79 6.15 13.14
N ASN A 716 -2.35 5.52 14.18
CA ASN A 716 -3.32 6.22 15.05
C ASN A 716 -2.66 7.40 15.78
N GLY A 717 -1.34 7.34 15.94
CA GLY A 717 -0.47 8.41 16.41
C GLY A 717 0.85 8.35 15.66
N ILE A 718 1.95 8.57 16.35
CA ILE A 718 3.31 8.55 15.78
C ILE A 718 3.72 7.16 15.30
N SER A 719 4.72 7.10 14.42
CA SER A 719 5.30 5.83 13.93
C SER A 719 6.53 5.43 14.74
N GLY A 720 6.40 4.40 15.59
CA GLY A 720 7.53 3.87 16.37
C GLY A 720 8.71 3.39 15.53
N ARG A 721 8.51 3.12 14.22
CA ARG A 721 9.57 2.69 13.30
C ARG A 721 10.58 3.79 12.99
N TYR A 722 10.23 5.07 13.17
CA TYR A 722 10.98 6.19 12.61
C TYR A 722 12.45 6.23 13.05
N TYR A 723 12.75 5.96 14.32
CA TYR A 723 14.14 5.97 14.83
C TYR A 723 15.01 4.89 14.20
N LYS A 724 14.44 3.70 13.97
CA LYS A 724 15.13 2.63 13.24
C LYS A 724 15.52 3.06 11.84
N LEU A 725 14.61 3.76 11.16
CA LEU A 725 14.81 4.23 9.79
C LEU A 725 15.90 5.31 9.76
N LEU A 726 15.86 6.28 10.68
CA LEU A 726 16.89 7.32 10.83
C LEU A 726 18.28 6.73 11.15
N ALA A 727 18.35 5.72 12.01
CA ALA A 727 19.61 5.05 12.37
C ALA A 727 20.17 4.15 11.26
N SER A 728 19.36 3.82 10.26
CA SER A 728 19.74 2.92 9.17
C SER A 728 20.60 3.60 8.11
N LYS A 729 21.08 2.81 7.15
CA LYS A 729 21.76 3.30 5.93
C LYS A 729 20.76 3.70 4.83
N SER A 730 19.45 3.73 5.10
CA SER A 730 18.41 4.12 4.15
C SER A 730 17.96 5.57 4.37
N VAL A 731 17.31 6.19 3.38
CA VAL A 731 16.74 7.54 3.48
C VAL A 731 15.30 7.45 3.96
N PRO A 732 14.96 7.99 5.15
CA PRO A 732 13.58 8.11 5.57
C PRO A 732 12.87 9.18 4.75
N LEU A 733 11.73 8.82 4.16
CA LEU A 733 10.76 9.76 3.60
C LEU A 733 9.60 9.85 4.58
N LYS A 734 9.38 11.01 5.22
CA LYS A 734 8.37 11.16 6.29
C LYS A 734 7.18 12.00 5.80
N GLN A 735 5.98 11.43 5.88
CA GLN A 735 4.71 12.16 5.80
C GLN A 735 4.03 12.07 7.16
N THR A 736 3.76 13.21 7.79
CA THR A 736 3.14 13.28 9.11
C THR A 736 2.32 14.57 9.27
N LEU A 737 1.33 14.56 10.16
CA LEU A 737 0.69 15.75 10.72
C LEU A 737 1.01 15.94 12.22
N LEU A 738 1.76 15.01 12.81
CA LEU A 738 2.07 15.00 14.23
C LEU A 738 3.43 15.62 14.48
N ARG A 739 3.47 16.58 15.40
CA ARG A 739 4.69 17.08 16.01
C ARG A 739 5.18 16.09 17.05
N GLU A 740 6.48 15.86 17.08
CA GLU A 740 7.17 15.02 18.06
C GLU A 740 8.28 15.82 18.76
N TRP A 741 8.72 15.37 19.93
CA TRP A 741 9.72 16.08 20.75
C TRP A 741 11.04 16.38 20.01
N HIS A 742 11.35 15.60 18.97
CA HIS A 742 12.61 15.63 18.25
C HIS A 742 12.60 16.48 16.97
N ASP A 743 11.47 17.07 16.60
CA ASP A 743 11.35 17.81 15.33
C ASP A 743 12.31 19.00 15.27
N GLU A 744 12.55 19.67 16.40
CA GLU A 744 13.49 20.80 16.51
C GLU A 744 14.96 20.38 16.39
N ARG A 745 15.23 19.07 16.49
CA ARG A 745 16.55 18.45 16.37
C ARG A 745 16.81 17.89 14.98
N LEU A 746 15.77 17.64 14.19
CA LEU A 746 15.91 17.17 12.82
C LEU A 746 15.80 18.33 11.83
N ARG A 747 16.45 18.20 10.67
CA ARG A 747 16.27 19.14 9.57
C ARG A 747 15.83 18.37 8.33
N PRO A 748 14.68 18.71 7.73
CA PRO A 748 14.27 18.13 6.46
C PRO A 748 15.34 18.41 5.40
N TRP A 749 15.49 17.52 4.44
CA TRP A 749 16.51 17.55 3.38
C TRP A 749 17.96 17.40 3.84
N VAL A 750 18.22 17.35 5.15
CA VAL A 750 19.54 17.00 5.75
C VAL A 750 19.50 15.59 6.32
N HIS A 751 18.55 15.30 7.21
CA HIS A 751 18.47 14.03 7.93
C HIS A 751 17.41 13.07 7.37
N TYR A 752 16.38 13.61 6.72
CA TYR A 752 15.27 12.87 6.13
C TYR A 752 14.65 13.70 5.01
N VAL A 753 13.80 13.09 4.19
CA VAL A 753 13.08 13.79 3.12
C VAL A 753 11.61 13.98 3.53
N PRO A 754 11.09 15.21 3.65
CA PRO A 754 9.69 15.45 3.97
C PRO A 754 8.80 15.20 2.75
N VAL A 755 7.59 14.70 2.99
CA VAL A 755 6.59 14.41 1.96
C VAL A 755 5.27 15.07 2.34
N SER A 756 4.68 15.78 1.38
CA SER A 756 3.42 16.49 1.58
C SER A 756 2.27 15.51 1.83
N LEU A 757 1.19 15.96 2.47
CA LEU A 757 0.00 15.12 2.62
C LEU A 757 -0.68 14.83 1.27
N SER A 758 -0.48 15.67 0.25
CA SER A 758 -1.04 15.44 -1.09
C SER A 758 -0.34 14.28 -1.82
N MET A 759 0.98 14.13 -1.63
CA MET A 759 1.87 13.18 -2.32
C MET A 759 1.98 13.41 -3.84
N GLU A 760 1.58 14.58 -4.33
CA GLU A 760 1.66 14.89 -5.77
C GLU A 760 3.11 14.89 -6.28
N GLU A 761 4.05 15.29 -5.43
CA GLU A 761 5.48 15.34 -5.71
C GLU A 761 6.19 13.99 -5.54
N LEU A 762 5.57 13.04 -4.83
CA LEU A 762 6.19 11.77 -4.46
C LEU A 762 6.67 10.92 -5.64
N PRO A 763 5.92 10.78 -6.76
CA PRO A 763 6.38 10.01 -7.92
C PRO A 763 7.67 10.59 -8.54
N GLU A 764 7.73 11.91 -8.68
CA GLU A 764 8.91 12.60 -9.19
C GLU A 764 10.08 12.51 -8.21
N MET A 765 9.81 12.70 -6.91
CA MET A 765 10.81 12.59 -5.85
C MET A 765 11.48 11.22 -5.83
N VAL A 766 10.68 10.14 -5.87
CA VAL A 766 11.19 8.76 -5.92
C VAL A 766 11.98 8.54 -7.20
N ARG A 767 11.47 8.99 -8.36
CA ARG A 767 12.18 8.88 -9.64
C ARG A 767 13.54 9.58 -9.58
N TYR A 768 13.59 10.83 -9.10
CA TYR A 768 14.82 11.62 -8.98
C TYR A 768 15.84 10.92 -8.09
N LEU A 769 15.47 10.60 -6.85
CA LEU A 769 16.37 10.07 -5.82
C LEU A 769 16.88 8.65 -6.12
N THR A 770 16.17 7.87 -6.92
CA THR A 770 16.54 6.47 -7.22
C THR A 770 17.05 6.23 -8.63
N SER A 771 16.71 7.09 -9.60
CA SER A 771 16.99 6.83 -11.03
C SER A 771 17.96 7.82 -11.67
N THR A 772 18.27 8.95 -11.01
CA THR A 772 19.28 9.91 -11.50
C THR A 772 20.57 9.81 -10.69
N GLU A 773 21.72 10.07 -11.31
CA GLU A 773 23.01 10.02 -10.61
C GLU A 773 23.09 11.08 -9.50
N ALA A 774 22.65 12.32 -9.81
CA ALA A 774 22.59 13.42 -8.84
C ALA A 774 21.67 13.07 -7.66
N GLY A 775 20.45 12.61 -7.93
CA GLY A 775 19.50 12.22 -6.89
C GLY A 775 19.98 11.03 -6.05
N GLN A 776 20.64 10.03 -6.64
CA GLN A 776 21.22 8.91 -5.88
C GLN A 776 22.36 9.35 -4.97
N ARG A 777 23.19 10.31 -5.43
CA ARG A 777 24.25 10.92 -4.62
C ARG A 777 23.66 11.66 -3.42
N ARG A 778 22.64 12.50 -3.65
CA ARG A 778 21.91 13.20 -2.59
C ARG A 778 21.22 12.26 -1.62
N ALA A 779 20.56 11.22 -2.12
CA ALA A 779 19.94 10.20 -1.27
C ALA A 779 20.99 9.57 -0.33
N ARG A 780 22.18 9.25 -0.85
CA ARG A 780 23.27 8.71 -0.04
C ARG A 780 23.75 9.68 1.04
N GLU A 781 23.90 10.95 0.67
CA GLU A 781 24.30 12.02 1.59
C GLU A 781 23.29 12.19 2.73
N ILE A 782 21.99 12.23 2.43
CA ILE A 782 20.92 12.37 3.42
C ILE A 782 20.89 11.16 4.35
N ALA A 783 20.99 9.93 3.83
CA ALA A 783 21.04 8.73 4.66
C ALA A 783 22.24 8.73 5.62
N ALA A 784 23.43 9.14 5.13
CA ALA A 784 24.63 9.21 5.94
C ALA A 784 24.52 10.30 7.02
N GLN A 785 24.03 11.49 6.66
CA GLN A 785 23.83 12.61 7.59
C GLN A 785 22.78 12.29 8.65
N GLY A 786 21.64 11.70 8.27
CA GLY A 786 20.59 11.27 9.20
C GLY A 786 21.11 10.26 10.22
N ARG A 787 21.85 9.24 9.77
CA ARG A 787 22.45 8.23 10.64
C ARG A 787 23.51 8.80 11.58
N ASP A 788 24.42 9.61 11.05
CA ASP A 788 25.48 10.24 11.84
C ASP A 788 24.86 11.16 12.91
N TRP A 789 23.87 11.97 12.52
CA TRP A 789 23.17 12.85 13.45
C TRP A 789 22.37 12.09 14.51
N PHE A 790 21.70 11.00 14.13
CA PHE A 790 21.00 10.13 15.08
C PHE A 790 21.94 9.66 16.21
N SER A 791 23.17 9.26 15.86
CA SER A 791 24.17 8.83 16.85
C SER A 791 24.64 9.93 17.82
N LYS A 792 24.37 11.21 17.50
CA LYS A 792 24.85 12.38 18.25
C LYS A 792 23.74 13.12 19.01
N ALA A 793 22.51 13.10 18.51
CA ALA A 793 21.41 13.92 19.03
C ALA A 793 20.20 13.12 19.55
N PHE A 794 20.25 11.78 19.49
CA PHE A 794 19.21 10.85 19.93
C PHE A 794 19.74 9.79 20.90
N ARG A 795 20.85 10.07 21.58
CA ARG A 795 21.39 9.18 22.63
C ARG A 795 20.46 9.23 23.84
N ASP A 796 20.55 8.22 24.71
CA ASP A 796 19.84 8.24 26.01
C ASP A 796 20.11 9.54 26.77
N ALA A 797 21.33 10.09 26.69
CA ALA A 797 21.67 11.39 27.25
C ALA A 797 20.88 12.56 26.62
N ASP A 798 20.66 12.57 25.30
CA ASP A 798 19.91 13.64 24.63
C ASP A 798 18.41 13.59 24.97
N LEU A 799 17.85 12.38 25.09
CA LEU A 799 16.49 12.17 25.61
C LEU A 799 16.40 12.64 27.07
N THR A 800 17.41 12.32 27.88
CA THR A 800 17.51 12.75 29.29
C THR A 800 17.58 14.26 29.41
N ILE A 801 18.33 14.94 28.56
CA ILE A 801 18.42 16.40 28.54
C ILE A 801 17.07 17.03 28.23
N TYR A 802 16.34 16.47 27.26
CA TYR A 802 15.00 16.96 26.95
C TYR A 802 14.03 16.74 28.12
N MET A 803 14.00 15.53 28.66
CA MET A 803 13.11 15.19 29.77
C MET A 803 13.46 15.93 31.06
N TYR A 804 14.74 16.12 31.36
CA TYR A 804 15.18 16.93 32.49
C TYR A 804 14.66 18.37 32.31
N ARG A 805 14.81 18.97 31.12
CA ARG A 805 14.24 20.30 30.87
C ARG A 805 12.73 20.32 31.07
N LEU A 806 12.03 19.33 30.53
CA LEU A 806 10.58 19.20 30.68
C LEU A 806 10.16 19.12 32.16
N MET A 807 10.85 18.32 32.98
CA MET A 807 10.54 18.21 34.41
C MET A 807 10.74 19.53 35.15
N LEU A 808 11.75 20.34 34.79
CA LEU A 808 11.94 21.68 35.36
C LEU A 808 10.78 22.62 35.01
N GLU A 809 10.34 22.60 33.75
CA GLU A 809 9.22 23.46 33.31
C GLU A 809 7.89 23.01 33.90
N LEU A 810 7.65 21.70 34.01
CA LEU A 810 6.47 21.17 34.68
C LEU A 810 6.47 21.51 36.17
N ALA A 811 7.59 21.32 36.88
CA ALA A 811 7.71 21.67 38.29
C ALA A 811 7.40 23.15 38.53
N ARG A 812 7.95 24.05 37.69
CA ARG A 812 7.64 25.47 37.72
C ARG A 812 6.15 25.74 37.46
N LEU A 813 5.55 25.06 36.48
CA LEU A 813 4.14 25.23 36.14
C LEU A 813 3.23 24.95 37.35
N GLN A 814 3.58 23.95 38.16
CA GLN A 814 2.82 23.52 39.33
C GLN A 814 3.32 24.10 40.66
N ASP A 815 4.11 25.18 40.70
CA ASP A 815 4.57 25.80 41.95
C ASP A 815 3.41 26.55 42.66
N PRO A 816 3.07 26.25 43.94
CA PRO A 816 1.98 26.91 44.65
C PRO A 816 2.06 28.44 44.68
N GLU A 817 3.28 28.97 44.73
CA GLU A 817 3.55 30.39 44.87
C GLU A 817 3.59 31.09 43.51
N ARG A 818 3.61 30.33 42.40
CA ARG A 818 3.61 30.88 41.05
C ARG A 818 2.26 31.51 40.74
N LEU A 819 2.29 32.82 40.55
CA LEU A 819 1.16 33.61 40.05
C LEU A 819 0.95 33.37 38.54
N ALA A 820 -0.28 33.64 38.08
CA ALA A 820 -0.60 33.66 36.66
C ALA A 820 0.20 34.77 35.94
N VAL A 821 0.73 34.45 34.76
CA VAL A 821 1.45 35.38 33.88
C VAL A 821 0.70 35.46 32.55
N GLY A 822 0.46 36.69 32.07
CA GLY A 822 -0.38 37.00 30.89
C GLY A 822 0.31 36.78 29.56
#